data_AF-A0A8K1CMF7-F1
#
_entry.id   AF-A0A8K1CMF7-F1
#
_cell.length_a   1.000
_cell.length_b   1.000
_cell.length_c   1.000
_cell.angle_alpha   90.00
_cell.angle_beta   90.00
_cell.angle_gamma   90.00
#
_symmetry.space_group_name_H-M   'P 1'
#
loop_
_entity.id
_entity.type
_entity.pdbx_description
1 polymer ?
#
loop_
_entity_poly.entity_id
_entity_poly.type
_entity_poly.pdbx_seq_one_letter_code
_entity_poly.pdbx_strand_id
1 'polypeptide(L)'
;MTTMELAMRQLGGHGSPERLFVMTYNVLAQCYVRPSYFPYCAPAALRWKNRSQKLAEVFQKLPVRPDVICLQEVDNFAEFWKKAMEDIGYTGLYLQKTGRKREGIAIFWAKSKIELVDHHVIELDQAVGDESDCSDDLLARTQRGSVGLVTEFTSSQGDKKLEFVVATTHLFWDPEQEDVKLLQTQRMLRQLDVLMSKRDVPLIFAGDFNSLPDSAVYRFITSNNAFQSAYSAYSPGQTPAGEPEFTNVNGLRNDESNQQVPNFIGTLDYIFYKSPSLEPVSLLEIMSRAEATKERSLPSLFSPSDHLPLIWSAFASAREKAAFEKIVGELQVPREDSAYMTLFSCPKPFTQLTQKEVEHLNHEYGVTLAQNSLQSGNFRVLVRYLIHSLPLCCRLEKMTPEELESHVPSPTPGFGGSSETSPNDDKRKLATNQIHQAVNALFLVRNFTMRFVEKQDECSLLAHFNQVNLPDFNAVISPKNRGNAAVRVADSSYSSRSNGTGPPPLMRQTSAMNDDLAFRFLETLLTVLVDYTPTMKTHGLHVEVLNTLLVLLAPVAFPRDHSKDASDLSAHNPFLHMLMTSAVPGGKKSFWASGIVHRLLQNYITPMQAPAQSKDALTTAVSVKNSELLSLIRISENVDSIAAEDAEQFSYLTLEGIGSLASTIFRFPLSFYQYFVASDAYGHPIADRSALLFLVLMQSCRDSGSLSNPFREILCSITNAESDDNTASTEDIRGIKQDDYRSKSMEISFSRLFTAIGRRAPYETSHLIFYTMLYSNSMMHDAAITQCDVEHVMLPLLETLYHAKSVDPNRIYMLVIVLLTFTQDSSFVRDAHTKMMINKVPWYSERYILDVSLGSLMMVIFTRLIYRNITHFQDSFIHLNAFAALSNLARHAENIHMYAAQSIVGLIELLAKLETKFSAKMTRDPQLVTEELIQKRNAYVEFIRLLLGVTSSCLKSNLLPRNPQLIYSVIYRADTFAALQQHPDFVSQNNSSIWNALTKFQAVIEAKTTPDDTLDVQAVLDLIKAECVSMLASTASATSRHTRGNNVEAEDASYRYEEEMDPEQFFIPYIWRLIYEQTPEFCWKSDKITLFTPSRNVISE
;
A
#
# COMPACT_ATOMS: atom_id res chain seq x y z
N MET A 1 3.34 -11.57 21.37
CA MET A 1 4.40 -11.03 20.49
C MET A 1 3.90 -9.71 19.96
N THR A 2 4.58 -8.61 20.26
CA THR A 2 4.28 -7.33 19.61
C THR A 2 5.05 -7.21 18.32
N THR A 3 4.39 -6.58 17.38
CA THR A 3 4.70 -6.42 15.97
C THR A 3 6.15 -6.01 15.68
N MET A 4 6.79 -5.19 16.52
CA MET A 4 8.20 -4.76 16.38
C MET A 4 9.25 -5.90 16.47
N GLU A 5 8.89 -7.06 17.06
CA GLU A 5 9.77 -8.23 17.20
C GLU A 5 9.99 -9.01 15.88
N LEU A 6 9.07 -8.92 14.93
CA LEU A 6 9.19 -9.57 13.61
C LEU A 6 10.06 -8.72 12.66
N ALA A 7 9.87 -7.40 12.72
CA ALA A 7 10.62 -6.33 12.05
C ALA A 7 12.12 -6.47 12.21
N MET A 8 12.52 -6.50 13.47
CA MET A 8 13.92 -6.43 13.88
C MET A 8 14.63 -7.78 13.64
N ARG A 9 13.88 -8.89 13.57
CA ARG A 9 14.42 -10.23 13.27
C ARG A 9 14.70 -10.44 11.79
N GLN A 10 13.84 -9.97 10.89
CA GLN A 10 14.06 -10.08 9.45
C GLN A 10 15.15 -9.12 8.96
N LEU A 11 15.53 -8.15 9.79
CA LEU A 11 16.63 -7.20 9.62
C LEU A 11 18.02 -7.72 10.11
N GLY A 12 18.23 -9.04 10.27
CA GLY A 12 19.42 -9.68 10.85
C GLY A 12 20.87 -9.29 10.43
N GLY A 13 21.75 -9.20 11.43
CA GLY A 13 23.19 -9.10 11.19
C GLY A 13 24.18 -9.20 12.36
N HIS A 14 23.77 -9.09 13.64
CA HIS A 14 24.43 -9.68 14.82
C HIS A 14 23.56 -9.47 16.06
N GLY A 15 23.05 -10.57 16.63
CA GLY A 15 22.20 -10.63 17.82
C GLY A 15 20.82 -9.97 17.68
N SER A 16 19.72 -10.71 17.90
CA SER A 16 18.47 -10.06 18.28
C SER A 16 18.72 -9.17 19.50
N PRO A 17 18.21 -7.92 19.58
CA PRO A 17 18.24 -7.20 20.85
C PRO A 17 17.48 -8.08 21.85
N GLU A 18 18.22 -8.60 22.82
CA GLU A 18 17.68 -9.56 23.75
C GLU A 18 16.56 -8.89 24.56
N ARG A 19 15.33 -9.30 24.30
CA ARG A 19 14.19 -8.84 25.10
C ARG A 19 14.05 -9.81 26.25
N LEU A 20 14.26 -9.31 27.46
CA LEU A 20 14.13 -10.09 28.67
C LEU A 20 12.69 -9.98 29.16
N PHE A 21 12.00 -11.11 29.24
CA PHE A 21 10.68 -11.21 29.86
C PHE A 21 10.80 -11.81 31.26
N VAL A 22 10.34 -11.06 32.27
CA VAL A 22 10.30 -11.54 33.66
C VAL A 22 8.87 -11.57 34.14
N MET A 23 8.49 -12.69 34.74
CA MET A 23 7.18 -12.91 35.34
C MET A 23 7.31 -13.10 36.84
N THR A 24 6.37 -12.56 37.62
CA THR A 24 6.18 -12.95 39.03
C THR A 24 4.74 -13.38 39.27
N TYR A 25 4.55 -14.44 40.05
CA TYR A 25 3.22 -14.97 40.35
C TYR A 25 3.18 -15.82 41.63
N ASN A 26 2.38 -15.40 42.62
CA ASN A 26 2.03 -16.21 43.77
C ASN A 26 0.94 -17.23 43.36
N VAL A 27 1.26 -18.53 43.45
CA VAL A 27 0.41 -19.62 42.92
C VAL A 27 -0.55 -20.24 43.93
N LEU A 28 -0.59 -19.72 45.16
CA LEU A 28 -1.41 -20.19 46.27
C LEU A 28 -1.16 -21.67 46.64
N ALA A 29 -0.36 -21.91 47.69
CA ALA A 29 -0.03 -23.27 48.10
C ALA A 29 -1.27 -24.00 48.62
N GLN A 30 -1.40 -25.29 48.29
CA GLN A 30 -2.46 -26.17 48.78
C GLN A 30 -2.55 -26.20 50.31
N CYS A 31 -1.43 -25.98 51.01
CA CYS A 31 -1.39 -25.96 52.47
C CYS A 31 -2.12 -24.75 53.10
N TYR A 32 -2.37 -23.68 52.34
CA TYR A 32 -3.15 -22.50 52.74
C TYR A 32 -4.62 -22.59 52.31
N VAL A 33 -4.93 -23.45 51.35
CA VAL A 33 -6.30 -23.65 50.86
C VAL A 33 -7.16 -24.36 51.91
N ARG A 34 -8.01 -23.57 52.59
CA ARG A 34 -9.03 -24.05 53.53
C ARG A 34 -10.41 -23.60 53.07
N PRO A 35 -11.44 -24.46 53.09
CA PRO A 35 -12.81 -24.05 52.74
C PRO A 35 -13.34 -22.85 53.56
N SER A 36 -12.82 -22.66 54.78
CA SER A 36 -13.16 -21.51 55.63
C SER A 36 -12.57 -20.18 55.14
N TYR A 37 -11.43 -20.20 54.43
CA TYR A 37 -10.79 -19.00 53.89
C TYR A 37 -11.34 -18.64 52.51
N PHE A 38 -11.82 -19.64 51.76
CA PHE A 38 -12.37 -19.48 50.42
C PHE A 38 -13.81 -20.02 50.31
N PRO A 39 -14.77 -19.55 51.14
CA PRO A 39 -16.13 -20.10 51.21
C PRO A 39 -16.99 -19.82 49.96
N TYR A 40 -16.58 -18.86 49.13
CA TYR A 40 -17.20 -18.48 47.86
C TYR A 40 -16.79 -19.38 46.69
N CYS A 41 -15.61 -19.99 46.78
CA CYS A 41 -15.06 -20.81 45.70
C CYS A 41 -15.59 -22.24 45.80
N ALA A 42 -15.95 -22.83 44.66
CA ALA A 42 -16.44 -24.20 44.62
C ALA A 42 -15.37 -25.16 45.20
N PRO A 43 -15.70 -26.05 46.15
CA PRO A 43 -14.72 -26.97 46.76
C PRO A 43 -13.98 -27.84 45.74
N ALA A 44 -14.59 -28.13 44.59
CA ALA A 44 -13.95 -28.86 43.50
C ALA A 44 -12.83 -28.05 42.82
N ALA A 45 -12.97 -26.72 42.70
CA ALA A 45 -11.94 -25.85 42.12
C ALA A 45 -10.74 -25.69 43.08
N LEU A 46 -10.97 -25.75 44.39
CA LEU A 46 -9.94 -25.64 45.41
C LEU A 46 -9.09 -26.91 45.60
N ARG A 47 -9.47 -28.06 45.05
CA ARG A 47 -8.69 -29.30 45.18
C ARG A 47 -7.44 -29.27 44.31
N TRP A 48 -6.29 -29.68 44.87
CA TRP A 48 -5.00 -29.74 44.16
C TRP A 48 -5.11 -30.37 42.77
N LYS A 49 -5.79 -31.53 42.66
CA LYS A 49 -5.96 -32.24 41.39
C LYS A 49 -6.54 -31.36 40.26
N ASN A 50 -7.51 -30.51 40.57
CA ASN A 50 -8.16 -29.65 39.58
C ASN A 50 -7.44 -28.30 39.44
N ARG A 51 -6.93 -27.75 40.54
CA ARG A 51 -6.21 -26.47 40.53
C ARG A 51 -4.84 -26.59 39.85
N SER A 52 -4.10 -27.67 40.05
CA SER A 52 -2.83 -27.93 39.35
C SER A 52 -3.00 -28.01 37.83
N GLN A 53 -4.08 -28.61 37.34
CA GLN A 53 -4.41 -28.60 35.90
C GLN A 53 -4.63 -27.17 35.39
N LYS A 54 -5.42 -26.36 36.11
CA LYS A 54 -5.63 -24.95 35.76
C LYS A 54 -4.36 -24.12 35.85
N LEU A 55 -3.50 -24.37 36.84
CA LEU A 55 -2.20 -23.72 36.96
C LEU A 55 -1.33 -24.04 35.74
N ALA A 56 -1.25 -25.31 35.33
CA ALA A 56 -0.55 -25.68 34.09
C ALA A 56 -1.15 -25.00 32.85
N GLU A 57 -2.48 -24.92 32.75
CA GLU A 57 -3.16 -24.22 31.67
C GLU A 57 -2.84 -22.73 31.63
N VAL A 58 -2.67 -22.05 32.78
CA VAL A 58 -2.26 -20.63 32.83
C VAL A 58 -0.95 -20.45 32.07
N PHE A 59 0.09 -21.23 32.38
CA PHE A 59 1.40 -21.13 31.71
C PHE A 59 1.37 -21.55 30.24
N GLN A 60 0.50 -22.49 29.85
CA GLN A 60 0.32 -22.89 28.45
C GLN A 60 -0.40 -21.83 27.61
N LYS A 61 -1.33 -21.09 28.22
CA LYS A 61 -2.18 -20.08 27.57
C LYS A 61 -1.64 -18.65 27.70
N LEU A 62 -0.46 -18.45 28.30
CA LEU A 62 0.15 -17.12 28.37
C LEU A 62 0.32 -16.54 26.96
N PRO A 63 -0.03 -15.25 26.75
CA PRO A 63 0.09 -14.60 25.44
C PRO A 63 1.55 -14.42 24.99
N VAL A 64 2.48 -14.46 25.95
CA VAL A 64 3.92 -14.39 25.74
C VAL A 64 4.60 -15.37 26.71
N ARG A 65 5.64 -16.07 26.24
CA ARG A 65 6.45 -16.94 27.10
C ARG A 65 7.53 -16.13 27.82
N PRO A 66 7.52 -16.08 29.17
CA PRO A 66 8.57 -15.40 29.92
C PRO A 66 9.93 -16.07 29.76
N ASP A 67 11.01 -15.35 29.96
CA ASP A 67 12.34 -15.95 29.96
C ASP A 67 12.75 -16.38 31.38
N VAL A 68 12.32 -15.61 32.38
CA VAL A 68 12.45 -15.93 33.81
C VAL A 68 11.08 -15.82 34.49
N ILE A 69 10.75 -16.79 35.34
CA ILE A 69 9.49 -16.88 36.08
C ILE A 69 9.82 -17.05 37.57
N CYS A 70 9.44 -16.08 38.38
CA CYS A 70 9.52 -16.10 39.84
C CYS A 70 8.17 -16.54 40.42
N LEU A 71 8.13 -17.66 41.12
CA LEU A 71 6.91 -18.16 41.76
C LEU A 71 7.03 -18.14 43.28
N GLN A 72 5.95 -17.77 43.95
CA GLN A 72 5.81 -17.81 45.41
C GLN A 72 4.70 -18.79 45.80
N GLU A 73 4.78 -19.33 47.03
CA GLU A 73 3.87 -20.37 47.55
C GLU A 73 3.90 -21.67 46.74
N VAL A 74 5.09 -22.08 46.33
CA VAL A 74 5.28 -23.30 45.56
C VAL A 74 5.34 -24.52 46.49
N ASP A 75 4.35 -25.40 46.38
CA ASP A 75 4.33 -26.75 46.95
C ASP A 75 4.34 -27.83 45.85
N ASN A 76 4.50 -29.10 46.24
CA ASN A 76 4.56 -30.24 45.30
C ASN A 76 5.58 -30.05 44.14
N PHE A 77 6.71 -29.36 44.38
CA PHE A 77 7.67 -29.01 43.34
C PHE A 77 8.19 -30.23 42.56
N ALA A 78 8.64 -31.27 43.27
CA ALA A 78 9.21 -32.47 42.65
C ALA A 78 8.16 -33.32 41.90
N GLU A 79 6.90 -33.30 42.35
CA GLU A 79 5.83 -34.16 41.82
C GLU A 79 5.11 -33.53 40.63
N PHE A 80 4.98 -32.19 40.62
CA PHE A 80 4.20 -31.45 39.63
C PHE A 80 5.04 -30.41 38.90
N TRP A 81 5.51 -29.36 39.59
CA TRP A 81 6.09 -28.17 38.94
C TRP A 81 7.31 -28.48 38.10
N LYS A 82 8.22 -29.33 38.60
CA LYS A 82 9.44 -29.69 37.87
C LYS A 82 9.10 -30.25 36.48
N LYS A 83 8.24 -31.27 36.44
CA LYS A 83 7.83 -31.89 35.17
C LYS A 83 6.98 -30.96 34.32
N ALA A 84 6.00 -30.28 34.92
CA ALA A 84 5.10 -29.38 34.20
C ALA A 84 5.84 -28.24 33.48
N MET A 85 6.87 -27.68 34.13
CA MET A 85 7.70 -26.61 33.57
C MET A 85 8.75 -27.15 32.58
N GLU A 86 9.32 -28.35 32.82
CA GLU A 86 10.19 -29.04 31.85
C GLU A 86 9.46 -29.35 30.53
N ASP A 87 8.21 -29.80 30.60
CA ASP A 87 7.38 -30.10 29.42
C ASP A 87 7.14 -28.87 28.52
N ILE A 88 7.15 -27.66 29.10
CA ILE A 88 7.03 -26.40 28.35
C ILE A 88 8.38 -25.71 28.05
N GLY A 89 9.50 -26.34 28.42
CA GLY A 89 10.87 -25.94 28.03
C GLY A 89 11.66 -25.14 29.07
N TYR A 90 11.25 -25.16 30.33
CA TYR A 90 11.92 -24.44 31.43
C TYR A 90 12.66 -25.39 32.34
N THR A 91 13.68 -24.87 33.01
CA THR A 91 14.32 -25.52 34.16
C THR A 91 14.32 -24.52 35.31
N GLY A 92 14.43 -24.99 36.55
CA GLY A 92 14.25 -24.09 37.70
C GLY A 92 14.84 -24.60 38.99
N LEU A 93 15.06 -23.65 39.91
CA LEU A 93 15.49 -23.87 41.28
C LEU A 93 14.33 -23.64 42.23
N TYR A 94 14.26 -24.46 43.28
CA TYR A 94 13.28 -24.37 44.34
C TYR A 94 13.97 -24.23 45.68
N LEU A 95 13.50 -23.26 46.47
CA LEU A 95 13.93 -23.05 47.83
C LEU A 95 12.72 -23.12 48.76
N GLN A 96 12.69 -24.15 49.59
CA GLN A 96 11.66 -24.31 50.61
C GLN A 96 11.91 -23.31 51.76
N LYS A 97 10.84 -22.70 52.27
CA LYS A 97 10.91 -21.91 53.52
C LYS A 97 11.35 -22.79 54.70
N THR A 98 12.07 -22.22 55.65
CA THR A 98 12.56 -22.94 56.85
C THR A 98 11.47 -23.15 57.92
N GLY A 99 10.27 -22.64 57.68
CA GLY A 99 9.09 -22.81 58.54
C GLY A 99 8.47 -24.23 58.51
N ARG A 100 7.39 -24.41 59.28
CA ARG A 100 6.71 -25.72 59.43
C ARG A 100 5.93 -26.18 58.19
N LYS A 101 5.54 -25.26 57.30
CA LYS A 101 4.73 -25.56 56.10
C LYS A 101 5.67 -25.89 54.93
N ARG A 102 5.29 -26.89 54.12
CA ARG A 102 6.08 -27.39 52.99
C ARG A 102 5.78 -26.59 51.72
N GLU A 103 6.10 -25.30 51.75
CA GLU A 103 6.00 -24.36 50.63
C GLU A 103 7.25 -23.49 50.54
N GLY A 104 7.45 -22.84 49.41
CA GLY A 104 8.63 -22.00 49.19
C GLY A 104 8.54 -21.14 47.93
N ILE A 105 9.70 -20.69 47.47
CA ILE A 105 9.85 -19.89 46.25
C ILE A 105 10.59 -20.67 45.18
N ALA A 106 10.30 -20.37 43.91
CA ALA A 106 10.99 -20.98 42.79
C ALA A 106 11.35 -19.92 41.72
N ILE A 107 12.48 -20.12 41.05
CA ILE A 107 12.84 -19.38 39.84
C ILE A 107 13.00 -20.38 38.72
N PHE A 108 12.20 -20.24 37.67
CA PHE A 108 12.33 -20.99 36.42
C PHE A 108 12.89 -20.09 35.32
N TRP A 109 13.69 -20.67 34.43
CA TRP A 109 14.21 -19.97 33.25
C TRP A 109 14.17 -20.86 32.00
N ALA A 110 14.09 -20.22 30.84
CA ALA A 110 14.03 -20.90 29.55
C ALA A 110 15.42 -21.48 29.18
N LYS A 111 15.55 -22.80 29.21
CA LYS A 111 16.82 -23.51 28.96
C LYS A 111 17.41 -23.23 27.57
N SER A 112 16.58 -22.87 26.60
CA SER A 112 16.99 -22.55 25.23
C SER A 112 17.57 -21.14 25.05
N LYS A 113 17.47 -20.28 26.08
CA LYS A 113 17.84 -18.86 25.99
C LYS A 113 18.80 -18.39 27.09
N ILE A 114 18.70 -18.96 28.28
CA ILE A 114 19.41 -18.48 29.46
C ILE A 114 20.14 -19.64 30.13
N GLU A 115 21.38 -19.40 30.50
CA GLU A 115 22.20 -20.28 31.32
C GLU A 115 22.34 -19.71 32.73
N LEU A 116 22.19 -20.57 33.73
CA LEU A 116 22.44 -20.22 35.13
C LEU A 116 23.96 -20.23 35.38
N VAL A 117 24.50 -19.11 35.85
CA VAL A 117 25.90 -18.97 36.24
C VAL A 117 26.09 -19.40 37.69
N ASP A 118 25.29 -18.82 38.58
CA ASP A 118 25.36 -19.08 40.02
C ASP A 118 24.02 -18.78 40.70
N HIS A 119 23.85 -19.23 41.94
CA HIS A 119 22.69 -18.92 42.76
C HIS A 119 23.06 -18.76 44.24
N HIS A 120 22.34 -17.86 44.90
CA HIS A 120 22.53 -17.54 46.31
C HIS A 120 21.22 -17.70 47.07
N VAL A 121 21.29 -18.41 48.18
CA VAL A 121 20.17 -18.60 49.11
C VAL A 121 20.32 -17.61 50.25
N ILE A 122 19.27 -16.84 50.51
CA ILE A 122 19.25 -15.83 51.57
C ILE A 122 18.19 -16.24 52.60
N GLU A 123 18.62 -16.56 53.81
CA GLU A 123 17.72 -16.77 54.95
C GLU A 123 17.47 -15.44 55.64
N LEU A 124 16.23 -14.93 55.55
CA LEU A 124 15.90 -13.59 56.09
C LEU A 124 15.82 -13.57 57.62
N ASP A 125 15.85 -14.75 58.25
CA ASP A 125 15.92 -14.89 59.71
C ASP A 125 17.33 -14.57 60.25
N GLN A 126 18.38 -14.70 59.41
CA GLN A 126 19.76 -14.43 59.80
C GLN A 126 20.05 -12.92 59.79
N ALA A 127 20.76 -12.43 60.81
CA ALA A 127 21.15 -11.03 60.91
C ALA A 127 22.21 -10.68 59.86
N VAL A 128 22.08 -9.51 59.23
CA VAL A 128 23.00 -9.05 58.17
C VAL A 128 23.43 -7.61 58.42
N GLY A 129 24.72 -7.42 58.69
CA GLY A 129 25.30 -6.11 59.00
C GLY A 129 25.09 -5.69 60.46
N ASP A 130 25.14 -4.39 60.73
CA ASP A 130 24.88 -3.85 62.05
C ASP A 130 23.36 -3.78 62.31
N GLU A 131 22.92 -4.43 63.38
CA GLU A 131 21.53 -4.51 63.85
C GLU A 131 21.44 -4.17 65.35
N SER A 132 22.46 -3.49 65.93
CA SER A 132 22.48 -3.12 67.35
C SER A 132 21.33 -2.20 67.77
N ASP A 133 20.76 -1.47 66.81
CA ASP A 133 19.66 -0.52 67.02
C ASP A 133 18.27 -1.18 66.99
N CYS A 134 18.19 -2.49 66.67
CA CYS A 134 16.94 -3.24 66.65
C CYS A 134 16.58 -3.76 68.05
N SER A 135 15.30 -3.71 68.43
CA SER A 135 14.84 -4.27 69.70
C SER A 135 14.83 -5.81 69.66
N ASP A 136 15.13 -6.44 70.80
CA ASP A 136 15.09 -7.90 70.95
C ASP A 136 13.71 -8.49 70.58
N ASP A 137 12.64 -7.75 70.82
CA ASP A 137 11.27 -8.12 70.43
C ASP A 137 11.09 -8.20 68.91
N LEU A 138 11.60 -7.21 68.16
CA LEU A 138 11.54 -7.21 66.70
C LEU A 138 12.34 -8.39 66.14
N LEU A 139 13.54 -8.64 66.67
CA LEU A 139 14.39 -9.76 66.25
C LEU A 139 13.71 -11.12 66.47
N ALA A 140 13.00 -11.30 67.58
CA ALA A 140 12.23 -12.50 67.84
C ALA A 140 11.02 -12.64 66.89
N ARG A 141 10.31 -11.55 66.60
CA ARG A 141 9.16 -11.54 65.68
C ARG A 141 9.55 -11.74 64.21
N THR A 142 10.80 -11.44 63.84
CA THR A 142 11.31 -11.62 62.48
C THR A 142 11.67 -13.06 62.14
N GLN A 143 11.85 -13.95 63.12
CA GLN A 143 12.07 -15.39 62.91
C GLN A 143 10.81 -16.08 62.37
N ARG A 144 10.59 -15.99 61.06
CA ARG A 144 9.37 -16.49 60.38
C ARG A 144 9.68 -17.53 59.31
N GLY A 145 10.95 -17.80 59.06
CA GLY A 145 11.41 -18.70 58.02
C GLY A 145 11.21 -18.19 56.61
N SER A 146 11.16 -16.86 56.44
CA SER A 146 11.13 -16.21 55.13
C SER A 146 12.50 -16.34 54.46
N VAL A 147 12.48 -16.55 53.15
CA VAL A 147 13.68 -16.82 52.36
C VAL A 147 13.69 -15.97 51.09
N GLY A 148 14.87 -15.67 50.60
CA GLY A 148 15.13 -15.07 49.30
C GLY A 148 16.00 -15.97 48.44
N LEU A 149 15.74 -15.97 47.14
CA LEU A 149 16.54 -16.70 46.15
C LEU A 149 17.04 -15.71 45.11
N VAL A 150 18.36 -15.72 44.89
CA VAL A 150 19.03 -14.87 43.90
C VAL A 150 19.71 -15.76 42.89
N THR A 151 19.49 -15.52 41.61
CA THR A 151 20.05 -16.29 40.49
C THR A 151 20.77 -15.35 39.54
N GLU A 152 21.98 -15.74 39.18
CA GLU A 152 22.82 -15.05 38.21
C GLU A 152 22.70 -15.75 36.87
N PHE A 153 22.36 -14.99 35.84
CA PHE A 153 22.09 -15.53 34.52
C PHE A 153 23.01 -14.93 33.48
N THR A 154 23.35 -15.74 32.48
CA THR A 154 23.97 -15.28 31.24
C THR A 154 23.11 -15.72 30.08
N SER A 155 22.84 -14.80 29.16
CA SER A 155 22.18 -15.14 27.91
C SER A 155 23.05 -15.99 27.01
N SER A 156 22.46 -17.06 26.46
CA SER A 156 23.10 -17.92 25.47
C SER A 156 22.78 -17.52 24.03
N GLN A 157 22.02 -16.43 23.79
CA GLN A 157 21.65 -15.96 22.45
C GLN A 157 22.22 -14.58 22.10
N GLY A 158 23.22 -14.56 21.21
CA GLY A 158 23.78 -13.33 20.60
C GLY A 158 25.31 -13.24 20.68
N ASP A 159 25.91 -12.31 19.94
CA ASP A 159 27.37 -12.09 19.89
C ASP A 159 27.92 -11.36 21.16
N LYS A 160 27.03 -10.82 22.01
CA LYS A 160 27.36 -10.29 23.34
C LYS A 160 26.52 -11.02 24.39
N LYS A 161 27.19 -11.63 25.36
CA LYS A 161 26.56 -12.27 26.52
C LYS A 161 25.99 -11.19 27.45
N LEU A 162 24.67 -11.10 27.58
CA LEU A 162 24.03 -10.30 28.61
C LEU A 162 24.11 -11.05 29.95
N GLU A 163 24.72 -10.44 30.95
CA GLU A 163 24.71 -10.93 32.33
C GLU A 163 23.71 -10.12 33.13
N PHE A 164 22.84 -10.78 33.90
CA PHE A 164 21.85 -10.13 34.75
C PHE A 164 21.50 -10.98 35.97
N VAL A 165 20.98 -10.33 37.00
CA VAL A 165 20.63 -10.96 38.29
C VAL A 165 19.13 -10.84 38.53
N VAL A 166 18.51 -11.96 38.88
CA VAL A 166 17.10 -12.01 39.29
C VAL A 166 17.00 -12.48 40.72
N ALA A 167 16.30 -11.73 41.55
CA ALA A 167 16.01 -12.04 42.93
C ALA A 167 14.50 -12.21 43.14
N THR A 168 14.11 -13.18 43.95
CA THR A 168 12.72 -13.32 44.40
C THR A 168 12.61 -13.59 45.89
N THR A 169 11.51 -13.13 46.48
CA THR A 169 11.19 -13.31 47.90
C THR A 169 9.68 -13.43 48.11
N HIS A 170 9.31 -13.91 49.29
CA HIS A 170 7.95 -13.88 49.81
C HIS A 170 7.99 -13.40 51.26
N LEU A 171 7.68 -12.12 51.47
CA LEU A 171 7.73 -11.46 52.79
C LEU A 171 6.62 -11.96 53.73
N PHE A 172 6.76 -11.68 55.03
CA PHE A 172 5.75 -12.04 56.02
C PHE A 172 4.38 -11.40 55.71
N TRP A 173 3.28 -12.12 55.94
CA TRP A 173 1.95 -11.75 55.47
C TRP A 173 1.19 -10.78 56.39
N ASP A 174 1.43 -10.85 57.71
CA ASP A 174 0.61 -10.16 58.72
C ASP A 174 0.58 -8.63 58.51
N PRO A 175 -0.60 -8.02 58.26
CA PRO A 175 -0.72 -6.58 58.07
C PRO A 175 -0.25 -5.73 59.25
N GLU A 176 -0.34 -6.24 60.49
CA GLU A 176 0.03 -5.48 61.70
C GLU A 176 1.55 -5.40 61.91
N GLN A 177 2.34 -6.20 61.19
CA GLN A 177 3.79 -6.32 61.36
C GLN A 177 4.56 -5.76 60.16
N GLU A 178 4.30 -4.49 59.82
CA GLU A 178 5.02 -3.77 58.76
C GLU A 178 6.52 -3.65 59.08
N ASP A 179 6.88 -3.51 60.36
CA ASP A 179 8.25 -3.44 60.86
C ASP A 179 9.06 -4.71 60.56
N VAL A 180 8.45 -5.89 60.72
CA VAL A 180 9.06 -7.18 60.36
C VAL A 180 9.31 -7.26 58.86
N LYS A 181 8.34 -6.85 58.02
CA LYS A 181 8.48 -6.84 56.54
C LYS A 181 9.59 -5.89 56.10
N LEU A 182 9.71 -4.74 56.77
CA LEU A 182 10.77 -3.76 56.50
C LEU A 182 12.15 -4.31 56.87
N LEU A 183 12.31 -4.94 58.04
CA LEU A 183 13.59 -5.55 58.43
C LEU A 183 13.97 -6.72 57.49
N GLN A 184 13.01 -7.55 57.08
CA GLN A 184 13.23 -8.59 56.08
C GLN A 184 13.70 -8.00 54.74
N THR A 185 13.09 -6.90 54.30
CA THR A 185 13.50 -6.18 53.09
C THR A 185 14.91 -5.59 53.23
N GLN A 186 15.24 -5.01 54.38
CA GLN A 186 16.58 -4.48 54.66
C GLN A 186 17.66 -5.57 54.60
N ARG A 187 17.42 -6.73 55.22
CA ARG A 187 18.33 -7.87 55.16
C ARG A 187 18.52 -8.37 53.73
N MET A 188 17.44 -8.46 52.95
CA MET A 188 17.50 -8.84 51.54
C MET A 188 18.33 -7.85 50.71
N LEU A 189 18.05 -6.55 50.82
CA LEU A 189 18.75 -5.51 50.06
C LEU A 189 20.23 -5.40 50.47
N ARG A 190 20.57 -5.52 51.75
CA ARG A 190 21.98 -5.55 52.22
C ARG A 190 22.76 -6.70 51.59
N GLN A 191 22.16 -7.89 51.51
CA GLN A 191 22.78 -9.04 50.83
C GLN A 191 22.93 -8.80 49.32
N LEU A 192 21.89 -8.25 48.68
CA LEU A 192 21.97 -7.88 47.26
C LEU A 192 23.07 -6.83 47.02
N ASP A 193 23.21 -5.81 47.87
CA ASP A 193 24.27 -4.81 47.77
C ASP A 193 25.66 -5.43 47.94
N VAL A 194 25.83 -6.39 48.86
CA VAL A 194 27.10 -7.13 49.02
C VAL A 194 27.43 -7.91 47.74
N LEU A 195 26.45 -8.63 47.17
CA LEU A 195 26.61 -9.39 45.91
C LEU A 195 26.91 -8.47 44.72
N MET A 196 26.26 -7.31 44.67
CA MET A 196 26.37 -6.34 43.58
C MET A 196 27.58 -5.39 43.73
N SER A 197 28.18 -5.27 44.92
CA SER A 197 29.27 -4.33 45.22
C SER A 197 30.49 -4.42 44.29
N LYS A 198 30.66 -5.55 43.59
CA LYS A 198 31.77 -5.83 42.66
C LYS A 198 31.32 -5.97 41.21
N ARG A 199 30.05 -5.73 40.88
CA ARG A 199 29.44 -6.06 39.59
C ARG A 199 28.51 -4.95 39.11
N ASP A 200 28.62 -4.61 37.83
CA ASP A 200 27.75 -3.64 37.16
C ASP A 200 26.82 -4.37 36.18
N VAL A 201 25.83 -5.08 36.72
CA VAL A 201 24.85 -5.87 35.96
C VAL A 201 23.42 -5.50 36.35
N PRO A 202 22.42 -5.65 35.45
CA PRO A 202 21.03 -5.39 35.79
C PRO A 202 20.53 -6.27 36.93
N LEU A 203 19.89 -5.64 37.94
CA LEU A 203 19.26 -6.35 39.05
C LEU A 203 17.75 -6.23 38.97
N ILE A 204 17.07 -7.37 38.94
CA ILE A 204 15.61 -7.47 38.92
C ILE A 204 15.18 -8.13 40.23
N PHE A 205 14.30 -7.49 40.98
CA PHE A 205 13.80 -7.97 42.26
C PHE A 205 12.28 -8.09 42.21
N ALA A 206 11.79 -9.31 42.09
CA ALA A 206 10.38 -9.60 41.85
C ALA A 206 9.81 -10.55 42.89
N GLY A 207 8.58 -10.33 43.34
CA GLY A 207 7.96 -11.25 44.30
C GLY A 207 6.71 -10.72 44.97
N ASP A 208 6.29 -11.44 46.01
CA ASP A 208 5.20 -11.06 46.88
C ASP A 208 5.77 -10.36 48.13
N PHE A 209 5.53 -9.06 48.23
CA PHE A 209 6.04 -8.23 49.30
C PHE A 209 5.03 -8.05 50.44
N ASN A 210 3.81 -8.54 50.30
CA ASN A 210 2.73 -8.37 51.29
C ASN A 210 2.61 -6.92 51.81
N SER A 211 2.89 -5.93 50.97
CA SER A 211 2.99 -4.52 51.34
C SER A 211 2.35 -3.66 50.26
N LEU A 212 1.53 -2.68 50.63
CA LEU A 212 0.85 -1.78 49.69
C LEU A 212 1.80 -0.69 49.12
N PRO A 213 1.45 -0.01 48.02
CA PRO A 213 2.34 1.00 47.42
C PRO A 213 2.62 2.24 48.30
N ASP A 214 1.84 2.48 49.36
CA ASP A 214 2.04 3.55 50.34
C ASP A 214 2.88 3.11 51.57
N SER A 215 3.18 1.82 51.68
CA SER A 215 3.93 1.23 52.79
C SER A 215 5.36 1.77 52.92
N ALA A 216 5.92 1.62 54.12
CA ALA A 216 7.33 1.89 54.40
C ALA A 216 8.25 0.96 53.59
N VAL A 217 7.82 -0.27 53.31
CA VAL A 217 8.57 -1.25 52.49
C VAL A 217 8.73 -0.75 51.06
N TYR A 218 7.63 -0.36 50.41
CA TYR A 218 7.64 0.15 49.04
C TYR A 218 8.51 1.42 48.92
N ARG A 219 8.34 2.36 49.85
CA ARG A 219 9.15 3.60 49.91
C ARG A 219 10.64 3.31 50.17
N PHE A 220 10.96 2.32 50.99
CA PHE A 220 12.33 1.94 51.27
C PHE A 220 13.02 1.33 50.03
N ILE A 221 12.32 0.51 49.26
CA ILE A 221 12.85 -0.07 48.02
C ILE A 221 13.05 1.01 46.95
N THR A 222 12.03 1.84 46.73
CA THR A 222 12.02 2.83 45.64
C THR A 222 12.86 4.07 45.95
N SER A 223 12.54 4.80 47.02
CA SER A 223 13.17 6.08 47.36
C SER A 223 14.56 5.93 47.99
N ASN A 224 14.74 4.96 48.90
CA ASN A 224 16.00 4.86 49.66
C ASN A 224 17.07 4.00 48.97
N ASN A 225 16.68 3.04 48.13
CA ASN A 225 17.61 2.12 47.45
C ASN A 225 17.63 2.26 45.92
N ALA A 226 16.90 3.26 45.40
CA ALA A 226 16.84 3.66 44.00
C ALA A 226 16.36 2.57 43.02
N PHE A 227 15.48 1.66 43.47
CA PHE A 227 14.77 0.77 42.55
C PHE A 227 13.62 1.50 41.86
N GLN A 228 13.36 1.13 40.61
CA GLN A 228 12.15 1.55 39.90
C GLN A 228 11.16 0.39 39.89
N SER A 229 9.87 0.70 40.06
CA SER A 229 8.81 -0.30 39.87
C SER A 229 8.46 -0.37 38.39
N ALA A 230 8.37 -1.58 37.83
CA ALA A 230 8.00 -1.80 36.44
C ALA A 230 6.57 -1.30 36.13
N TYR A 231 5.69 -1.31 37.13
CA TYR A 231 4.27 -1.00 36.97
C TYR A 231 3.89 0.40 37.47
N SER A 232 4.86 1.27 37.80
CA SER A 232 4.61 2.60 38.37
C SER A 232 3.92 3.61 37.44
N ALA A 233 3.64 3.26 36.19
CA ALA A 233 2.95 4.10 35.21
C ALA A 233 1.69 3.44 34.62
N TYR A 234 1.24 2.31 35.18
CA TYR A 234 0.10 1.53 34.72
C TYR A 234 -1.24 2.29 34.83
N SER A 235 -1.45 3.12 35.86
CA SER A 235 -2.70 3.87 36.07
C SER A 235 -2.45 5.33 36.48
N PRO A 236 -2.15 6.22 35.53
CA PRO A 236 -1.90 7.63 35.81
C PRO A 236 -3.18 8.31 36.35
N GLY A 237 -3.21 8.64 37.64
CA GLY A 237 -4.31 9.37 38.27
C GLY A 237 -4.78 8.85 39.63
N GLN A 238 -4.30 7.70 40.09
CA GLN A 238 -4.57 7.19 41.45
C GLN A 238 -3.36 7.42 42.37
N THR A 239 -3.62 7.65 43.65
CA THR A 239 -2.60 7.70 44.71
C THR A 239 -2.52 6.34 45.42
N PRO A 240 -1.34 5.71 45.54
CA PRO A 240 -0.02 6.17 45.10
C PRO A 240 0.17 6.09 43.58
N ALA A 241 0.92 7.04 43.02
CA ALA A 241 0.97 7.31 41.58
C ALA A 241 1.36 6.08 40.74
N GLY A 242 0.38 5.56 40.00
CA GLY A 242 0.60 4.79 38.78
C GLY A 242 0.71 3.27 38.88
N GLU A 243 0.77 2.67 40.07
CA GLU A 243 0.65 1.20 40.23
C GLU A 243 -0.74 0.68 39.84
N PRO A 244 -0.92 -0.63 39.53
CA PRO A 244 -2.24 -1.20 39.33
C PRO A 244 -3.08 -1.08 40.60
N GLU A 245 -4.40 -1.02 40.42
CA GLU A 245 -5.34 -0.91 41.53
C GLU A 245 -5.29 -2.14 42.46
N PHE A 246 -5.00 -3.32 41.91
CA PHE A 246 -4.84 -4.55 42.68
C PHE A 246 -4.04 -5.63 41.93
N THR A 247 -3.35 -6.47 42.70
CA THR A 247 -2.75 -7.74 42.25
C THR A 247 -3.29 -8.93 43.04
N ASN A 248 -3.85 -8.69 44.23
CA ASN A 248 -4.50 -9.67 45.09
C ASN A 248 -5.97 -9.27 45.35
N VAL A 249 -6.86 -10.27 45.33
CA VAL A 249 -8.28 -10.14 45.71
C VAL A 249 -8.66 -11.33 46.58
N ASN A 250 -8.90 -11.12 47.87
CA ASN A 250 -9.11 -12.22 48.83
C ASN A 250 -10.20 -11.93 49.88
N GLY A 251 -10.77 -13.01 50.40
CA GLY A 251 -11.73 -13.06 51.50
C GLY A 251 -13.12 -12.53 51.14
N LEU A 252 -14.04 -12.55 52.11
CA LEU A 252 -15.35 -11.89 52.02
C LEU A 252 -15.65 -11.07 53.27
N ARG A 253 -16.33 -9.95 53.07
CA ARG A 253 -17.00 -9.19 54.12
C ARG A 253 -18.38 -8.73 53.63
N ASN A 254 -19.28 -8.39 54.55
CA ASN A 254 -20.53 -7.73 54.18
C ASN A 254 -20.31 -6.22 54.18
N ASP A 255 -20.77 -5.55 53.12
CA ASP A 255 -20.79 -4.08 53.06
C ASP A 255 -21.97 -3.49 53.86
N GLU A 256 -22.09 -2.15 53.89
CA GLU A 256 -23.17 -1.44 54.59
C GLU A 256 -24.58 -1.78 54.03
N SER A 257 -24.65 -2.29 52.80
CA SER A 257 -25.87 -2.76 52.14
C SER A 257 -26.13 -4.27 52.35
N ASN A 258 -25.33 -4.92 53.21
CA ASN A 258 -25.36 -6.35 53.51
C ASN A 258 -25.06 -7.26 52.28
N GLN A 259 -24.36 -6.73 51.28
CA GLN A 259 -23.85 -7.49 50.13
C GLN A 259 -22.45 -8.05 50.43
N GLN A 260 -22.19 -9.27 49.97
CA GLN A 260 -20.88 -9.91 50.11
C GLN A 260 -19.88 -9.36 49.08
N VAL A 261 -18.86 -8.66 49.56
CA VAL A 261 -17.76 -8.08 48.78
C VAL A 261 -16.42 -8.68 49.22
N PRO A 262 -15.34 -8.59 48.41
CA PRO A 262 -14.01 -9.00 48.85
C PRO A 262 -13.60 -8.35 50.18
N ASN A 263 -12.92 -9.12 51.04
CA ASN A 263 -12.40 -8.60 52.30
C ASN A 263 -11.18 -7.69 52.07
N PHE A 264 -10.32 -8.07 51.14
CA PHE A 264 -9.10 -7.36 50.78
C PHE A 264 -8.96 -7.28 49.26
N ILE A 265 -8.57 -6.10 48.78
CA ILE A 265 -8.23 -5.80 47.39
C ILE A 265 -7.03 -4.84 47.45
N GLY A 266 -5.91 -5.22 46.85
CA GLY A 266 -4.73 -4.37 46.85
C GLY A 266 -3.57 -4.93 46.04
N THR A 267 -2.57 -4.07 45.81
CA THR A 267 -1.34 -4.40 45.10
C THR A 267 -0.28 -4.81 46.11
N LEU A 268 0.15 -6.07 46.04
CA LEU A 268 1.12 -6.69 46.95
C LEU A 268 2.33 -7.28 46.22
N ASP A 269 2.16 -7.55 44.92
CA ASP A 269 3.15 -8.18 44.05
C ASP A 269 3.84 -7.10 43.21
N TYR A 270 5.16 -7.18 43.11
CA TYR A 270 5.95 -6.17 42.38
C TYR A 270 7.06 -6.80 41.56
N ILE A 271 7.42 -6.11 40.47
CA ILE A 271 8.66 -6.32 39.73
C ILE A 271 9.44 -5.02 39.84
N PHE A 272 10.43 -4.99 40.73
CA PHE A 272 11.38 -3.90 40.84
C PHE A 272 12.59 -4.18 39.97
N TYR A 273 13.20 -3.13 39.45
CA TYR A 273 14.46 -3.25 38.74
C TYR A 273 15.37 -2.08 39.06
N LYS A 274 16.67 -2.37 39.04
CA LYS A 274 17.74 -1.41 39.21
C LYS A 274 18.77 -1.69 38.12
N SER A 275 18.74 -0.86 37.09
CA SER A 275 19.65 -1.01 35.95
C SER A 275 19.82 0.31 35.20
N PRO A 276 21.05 0.67 34.79
CA PRO A 276 21.29 1.73 33.83
C PRO A 276 21.02 1.30 32.37
N SER A 277 20.74 0.02 32.11
CA SER A 277 20.68 -0.57 30.76
C SER A 277 19.34 -1.24 30.41
N LEU A 278 18.37 -1.32 31.33
CA LEU A 278 17.03 -1.86 31.08
C LEU A 278 15.99 -0.73 31.07
N GLU A 279 15.23 -0.63 29.98
CA GLU A 279 14.07 0.25 29.88
C GLU A 279 12.77 -0.55 29.78
N PRO A 280 11.70 -0.17 30.50
CA PRO A 280 10.41 -0.86 30.46
C PRO A 280 9.73 -0.64 29.11
N VAL A 281 9.25 -1.73 28.49
CA VAL A 281 8.67 -1.70 27.13
C VAL A 281 7.17 -1.93 27.14
N SER A 282 6.73 -2.98 27.83
CA SER A 282 5.32 -3.35 27.86
C SER A 282 5.02 -4.15 29.12
N LEU A 283 3.78 -4.01 29.58
CA LEU A 283 3.23 -4.66 30.76
C LEU A 283 2.09 -5.60 30.31
N LEU A 284 1.91 -6.72 31.01
CA LEU A 284 0.70 -7.52 30.84
C LEU A 284 -0.50 -6.76 31.43
N GLU A 285 -1.58 -6.67 30.65
CA GLU A 285 -2.86 -6.17 31.11
C GLU A 285 -3.44 -7.11 32.17
N ILE A 286 -3.76 -6.54 33.33
CA ILE A 286 -4.27 -7.27 34.49
C ILE A 286 -5.80 -7.39 34.37
N MET A 287 -6.34 -8.52 34.84
CA MET A 287 -7.79 -8.79 34.88
C MET A 287 -8.56 -7.62 35.49
N SER A 288 -9.67 -7.23 34.85
CA SER A 288 -10.49 -6.11 35.33
C SER A 288 -11.14 -6.41 36.69
N ARG A 289 -11.42 -5.37 37.49
CA ARG A 289 -12.09 -5.54 38.79
C ARG A 289 -13.42 -6.28 38.66
N ALA A 290 -14.21 -5.95 37.64
CA ALA A 290 -15.51 -6.57 37.41
C ALA A 290 -15.41 -8.09 37.18
N GLU A 291 -14.37 -8.55 36.50
CA GLU A 291 -14.12 -9.96 36.26
C GLU A 291 -13.56 -10.66 37.51
N ALA A 292 -12.62 -10.02 38.21
CA ALA A 292 -12.03 -10.56 39.44
C ALA A 292 -13.07 -10.75 40.55
N THR A 293 -14.07 -9.86 40.64
CA THR A 293 -15.16 -9.95 41.63
C THR A 293 -16.42 -10.64 41.11
N LYS A 294 -16.41 -11.18 39.89
CA LYS A 294 -17.58 -11.84 39.27
C LYS A 294 -18.12 -13.00 40.11
N GLU A 295 -17.22 -13.78 40.71
CA GLU A 295 -17.54 -14.85 41.67
C GLU A 295 -17.30 -14.42 43.12
N ARG A 296 -17.58 -13.14 43.41
CA ARG A 296 -17.36 -12.45 44.68
C ARG A 296 -15.88 -12.16 44.97
N SER A 297 -14.95 -13.11 44.82
CA SER A 297 -13.51 -12.94 45.09
C SER A 297 -12.67 -14.05 44.41
N LEU A 298 -11.34 -14.01 44.53
CA LEU A 298 -10.40 -15.01 43.98
C LEU A 298 -9.86 -15.95 45.09
N PRO A 299 -9.49 -17.20 44.80
CA PRO A 299 -9.56 -17.91 43.53
C PRO A 299 -11.00 -18.25 43.13
N SER A 300 -11.23 -18.47 41.85
CA SER A 300 -12.56 -18.68 41.26
C SER A 300 -12.58 -19.91 40.32
N LEU A 301 -13.70 -20.17 39.66
CA LEU A 301 -13.73 -21.17 38.59
C LEU A 301 -12.82 -20.79 37.40
N PHE A 302 -12.42 -19.52 37.26
CA PHE A 302 -11.62 -19.06 36.11
C PHE A 302 -10.17 -18.73 36.49
N SER A 303 -9.89 -18.36 37.75
CA SER A 303 -8.53 -18.11 38.24
C SER A 303 -8.13 -19.12 39.33
N PRO A 304 -6.98 -19.81 39.21
CA PRO A 304 -6.54 -20.80 40.19
C PRO A 304 -5.88 -20.21 41.46
N SER A 305 -5.54 -18.92 41.48
CA SER A 305 -4.91 -18.22 42.61
C SER A 305 -5.73 -17.00 43.02
N ASP A 306 -5.54 -16.53 44.27
CA ASP A 306 -6.02 -15.23 44.75
C ASP A 306 -5.16 -14.04 44.30
N HIS A 307 -3.98 -14.32 43.74
CA HIS A 307 -3.12 -13.34 43.07
C HIS A 307 -3.26 -13.39 41.54
N LEU A 308 -2.80 -12.33 40.89
CA LEU A 308 -2.72 -12.20 39.43
C LEU A 308 -1.26 -12.21 38.97
N PRO A 309 -0.94 -12.83 37.82
CA PRO A 309 0.41 -12.85 37.29
C PRO A 309 0.81 -11.47 36.75
N LEU A 310 2.04 -11.04 37.05
CA LEU A 310 2.64 -9.84 36.45
C LEU A 310 3.72 -10.26 35.45
N ILE A 311 3.74 -9.62 34.29
CA ILE A 311 4.78 -9.85 33.26
C ILE A 311 5.31 -8.51 32.79
N TRP A 312 6.63 -8.37 32.92
CA TRP A 312 7.38 -7.21 32.49
C TRP A 312 8.33 -7.60 31.35
N SER A 313 8.53 -6.67 30.41
CA SER A 313 9.53 -6.83 29.35
C SER A 313 10.41 -5.60 29.20
N ALA A 314 11.69 -5.84 28.96
CA ALA A 314 12.71 -4.81 28.72
C ALA A 314 13.58 -5.15 27.50
N PHE A 315 13.99 -4.13 26.73
CA PHE A 315 14.94 -4.31 25.62
C PHE A 315 16.39 -4.30 26.12
N ALA A 316 17.25 -5.15 25.54
CA ALA A 316 18.70 -5.04 25.68
C ALA A 316 19.34 -3.95 24.78
N SER A 317 18.58 -3.32 23.87
CA SER A 317 19.03 -2.12 23.11
C SER A 317 18.16 -0.91 23.42
N ALA A 318 18.10 -0.53 24.70
CA ALA A 318 17.56 0.76 25.16
C ALA A 318 18.09 1.94 24.32
N ARG A 319 19.34 1.81 23.84
CA ARG A 319 20.04 2.83 23.05
C ARG A 319 19.33 3.22 21.76
N GLU A 320 18.73 2.28 21.01
CA GLU A 320 18.08 2.58 19.72
C GLU A 320 16.66 3.14 19.92
N LYS A 321 15.92 2.62 20.90
CA LYS A 321 14.62 3.16 21.31
C LYS A 321 14.77 4.57 21.86
N ALA A 322 15.64 4.77 22.85
CA ALA A 322 15.95 6.09 23.41
C ALA A 322 16.47 7.06 22.34
N ALA A 323 17.26 6.58 21.37
CA ALA A 323 17.70 7.40 20.25
C ALA A 323 16.52 7.86 19.37
N PHE A 324 15.59 6.95 19.05
CA PHE A 324 14.39 7.31 18.29
C PHE A 324 13.51 8.29 19.07
N GLU A 325 13.25 8.01 20.36
CA GLU A 325 12.51 8.87 21.29
C GLU A 325 13.11 10.27 21.39
N LYS A 326 14.44 10.36 21.44
CA LYS A 326 15.14 11.63 21.44
C LYS A 326 14.93 12.41 20.14
N ILE A 327 14.88 11.73 19.00
CA ILE A 327 14.65 12.35 17.69
C ILE A 327 13.20 12.82 17.55
N VAL A 328 12.23 12.06 18.07
CA VAL A 328 10.80 12.43 18.01
C VAL A 328 10.35 13.31 19.17
N GLY A 329 11.14 13.44 20.23
CA GLY A 329 10.82 14.18 21.44
C GLY A 329 10.86 15.70 21.31
N GLU A 330 10.52 16.38 22.41
CA GLU A 330 10.42 17.84 22.50
C GLU A 330 11.79 18.54 22.62
N LEU A 331 12.84 17.78 22.94
CA LEU A 331 14.20 18.30 23.06
C LEU A 331 14.86 18.40 21.69
N GLN A 332 15.38 19.58 21.36
CA GLN A 332 16.15 19.78 20.14
C GLN A 332 17.48 19.02 20.22
N VAL A 333 17.75 18.18 19.22
CA VAL A 333 18.94 17.34 19.14
C VAL A 333 19.88 17.84 18.05
N PRO A 334 21.17 18.09 18.34
CA PRO A 334 22.16 18.43 17.32
C PRO A 334 22.33 17.32 16.29
N ARG A 335 22.71 17.69 15.05
CA ARG A 335 22.96 16.73 13.96
C ARG A 335 24.04 15.70 14.28
N GLU A 336 25.02 16.07 15.11
CA GLU A 336 26.16 15.24 15.50
C GLU A 336 25.88 14.38 16.74
N ASP A 337 24.66 14.43 17.27
CA ASP A 337 24.31 13.69 18.47
C ASP A 337 24.38 12.18 18.26
N SER A 338 24.90 11.50 19.27
CA SER A 338 25.02 10.04 19.34
C SER A 338 23.70 9.29 19.08
N ALA A 339 22.53 9.90 19.32
CA ALA A 339 21.23 9.33 19.01
C ALA A 339 21.04 9.10 17.51
N TYR A 340 21.34 10.11 16.67
CA TYR A 340 21.29 9.97 15.22
C TYR A 340 22.26 8.89 14.74
N MET A 341 23.50 8.92 15.25
CA MET A 341 24.49 7.91 14.88
C MET A 341 24.08 6.50 15.31
N THR A 342 23.41 6.35 16.44
CA THR A 342 22.92 5.05 16.94
C THR A 342 21.79 4.53 16.05
N LEU A 343 20.77 5.34 15.78
CA LEU A 343 19.62 4.94 14.97
C LEU A 343 20.01 4.64 13.51
N PHE A 344 20.94 5.43 12.96
CA PHE A 344 21.37 5.26 11.57
C PHE A 344 22.40 4.14 11.40
N SER A 345 23.15 3.76 12.44
CA SER A 345 24.07 2.62 12.39
C SER A 345 23.37 1.25 12.45
N CYS A 346 22.03 1.22 12.38
CA CYS A 346 21.26 -0.02 12.33
C CYS A 346 21.71 -0.86 11.11
N PRO A 347 22.04 -2.15 11.30
CA PRO A 347 22.64 -2.98 10.26
C PRO A 347 21.73 -3.24 9.05
N LYS A 348 20.42 -2.98 9.16
CA LYS A 348 19.51 -3.11 8.02
C LYS A 348 18.49 -1.97 7.87
N PRO A 349 17.98 -1.77 6.64
CA PRO A 349 17.15 -0.61 6.34
C PRO A 349 15.69 -0.76 6.81
N PHE A 350 15.13 0.29 7.39
CA PHE A 350 13.75 0.36 7.90
C PHE A 350 12.68 0.16 6.80
N THR A 351 13.07 0.21 5.53
CA THR A 351 12.19 -0.13 4.40
C THR A 351 11.79 -1.61 4.37
N GLN A 352 12.39 -2.48 5.18
CA GLN A 352 12.02 -3.91 5.30
C GLN A 352 11.07 -4.19 6.47
N LEU A 353 10.64 -3.17 7.23
CA LEU A 353 9.60 -3.33 8.25
C LEU A 353 8.26 -3.70 7.59
N THR A 354 7.48 -4.59 8.21
CA THR A 354 6.12 -4.94 7.82
C THR A 354 5.16 -3.76 8.06
N GLN A 355 4.03 -3.75 7.34
CA GLN A 355 3.05 -2.68 7.47
C GLN A 355 2.57 -2.47 8.92
N LYS A 356 2.33 -3.56 9.65
CA LYS A 356 1.89 -3.48 11.05
C LYS A 356 2.97 -2.87 11.96
N GLU A 357 4.25 -3.05 11.64
CA GLU A 357 5.39 -2.52 12.40
C GLU A 357 5.52 -1.02 12.22
N VAL A 358 5.35 -0.56 10.99
CA VAL A 358 5.29 0.86 10.66
C VAL A 358 4.07 1.51 11.29
N GLU A 359 2.91 0.86 11.27
CA GLU A 359 1.69 1.34 11.95
C GLU A 359 1.88 1.46 13.47
N HIS A 360 2.54 0.47 14.09
CA HIS A 360 2.77 0.47 15.53
C HIS A 360 3.77 1.57 15.96
N LEU A 361 4.89 1.70 15.24
CA LEU A 361 5.86 2.79 15.44
C LEU A 361 5.17 4.17 15.33
N ASN A 362 4.32 4.31 14.32
CA ASN A 362 3.59 5.55 14.10
C ASN A 362 2.43 5.74 15.09
N HIS A 363 1.89 4.70 15.72
CA HIS A 363 0.83 4.82 16.73
C HIS A 363 1.40 5.31 18.07
N GLU A 364 2.54 4.75 18.49
CA GLU A 364 3.19 5.10 19.76
C GLU A 364 3.70 6.55 19.75
N TYR A 365 4.28 7.00 18.64
CA TYR A 365 4.90 8.33 18.54
C TYR A 365 4.11 9.33 17.68
N GLY A 366 2.98 8.94 17.09
CA GLY A 366 2.31 9.72 16.04
C GLY A 366 1.91 11.15 16.42
N VAL A 367 1.50 11.37 17.67
CA VAL A 367 1.17 12.71 18.18
C VAL A 367 2.45 13.53 18.36
N THR A 368 3.47 12.93 18.97
CA THR A 368 4.77 13.56 19.19
C THR A 368 5.48 13.88 17.86
N LEU A 369 5.34 13.02 16.85
CA LEU A 369 5.85 13.25 15.49
C LEU A 369 5.34 14.57 14.91
N ALA A 370 4.02 14.81 15.00
CA ALA A 370 3.39 16.03 14.51
C ALA A 370 3.88 17.28 15.27
N GLN A 371 4.06 17.18 16.58
CA GLN A 371 4.49 18.29 17.45
C GLN A 371 6.00 18.57 17.35
N ASN A 372 6.81 17.55 17.12
CA ASN A 372 8.27 17.58 17.07
C ASN A 372 8.81 18.67 16.15
N SER A 373 8.32 18.72 14.92
CA SER A 373 8.82 19.68 13.93
C SER A 373 8.52 21.14 14.31
N LEU A 374 7.38 21.40 14.97
CA LEU A 374 6.98 22.75 15.36
C LEU A 374 7.67 23.22 16.64
N GLN A 375 7.97 22.31 17.59
CA GLN A 375 8.52 22.65 18.90
C GLN A 375 10.05 22.41 18.98
N SER A 376 10.51 21.18 18.72
CA SER A 376 11.92 20.80 18.88
C SER A 376 12.77 21.06 17.63
N GLY A 377 12.16 21.01 16.45
CA GLY A 377 12.85 21.18 15.17
C GLY A 377 13.74 20.00 14.76
N ASN A 378 13.66 18.85 15.43
CA ASN A 378 14.45 17.64 15.08
C ASN A 378 14.16 17.13 13.67
N PHE A 379 12.91 17.24 13.20
CA PHE A 379 12.56 17.00 11.80
C PHE A 379 13.42 17.84 10.84
N ARG A 380 13.64 19.12 11.11
CA ARG A 380 14.48 19.99 10.26
C ARG A 380 15.95 19.57 10.29
N VAL A 381 16.43 19.01 11.40
CA VAL A 381 17.78 18.43 11.51
C VAL A 381 17.93 17.20 10.62
N LEU A 382 16.92 16.32 10.59
CA LEU A 382 16.86 15.17 9.67
C LEU A 382 16.90 15.62 8.20
N VAL A 383 16.09 16.62 7.85
CA VAL A 383 16.03 17.18 6.49
C VAL A 383 17.39 17.77 6.09
N ARG A 384 18.05 18.53 6.98
CA ARG A 384 19.42 19.04 6.74
C ARG A 384 20.42 17.90 6.55
N TYR A 385 20.33 16.82 7.34
CA TYR A 385 21.18 15.64 7.14
C TYR A 385 21.01 15.03 5.75
N LEU A 386 19.78 14.89 5.26
CA LEU A 386 19.48 14.33 3.94
C LEU A 386 19.97 15.21 2.79
N ILE A 387 19.81 16.53 2.89
CA ILE A 387 20.31 17.49 1.88
C ILE A 387 21.80 17.28 1.58
N HIS A 388 22.59 16.98 2.61
CA HIS A 388 24.03 16.75 2.44
C HIS A 388 24.40 15.29 2.11
N SER A 389 23.70 14.31 2.69
CA SER A 389 24.07 12.90 2.57
C SER A 389 23.61 12.27 1.26
N LEU A 390 22.45 12.65 0.71
CA LEU A 390 21.88 12.00 -0.47
C LEU A 390 22.76 12.14 -1.73
N PRO A 391 23.20 13.35 -2.15
CA PRO A 391 24.07 13.48 -3.32
C PRO A 391 25.45 12.85 -3.09
N LEU A 392 25.93 12.80 -1.84
CA LEU A 392 27.17 12.12 -1.50
C LEU A 392 27.03 10.60 -1.68
N CYS A 393 25.94 10.00 -1.18
CA CYS A 393 25.66 8.57 -1.31
C CYS A 393 25.62 8.12 -2.78
N CYS A 394 24.99 8.90 -3.66
CA CYS A 394 24.94 8.59 -5.09
C CYS A 394 26.30 8.78 -5.81
N ARG A 395 27.18 9.68 -5.31
CA ARG A 395 28.53 9.87 -5.85
C ARG A 395 29.52 8.81 -5.42
N LEU A 396 29.42 8.34 -4.17
CA LEU A 396 30.33 7.33 -3.60
C LEU A 396 30.38 6.03 -4.42
N GLU A 397 29.30 5.69 -5.13
CA GLU A 397 29.30 4.54 -6.02
C GLU A 397 30.12 4.75 -7.31
N LYS A 398 30.19 5.99 -7.81
CA LYS A 398 30.89 6.33 -9.06
C LYS A 398 32.36 6.71 -8.86
N MET A 399 32.80 6.91 -7.61
CA MET A 399 34.17 7.28 -7.26
C MET A 399 35.14 6.12 -7.53
N THR A 400 36.29 6.45 -8.11
CA THR A 400 37.40 5.50 -8.25
C THR A 400 37.96 5.11 -6.87
N PRO A 401 38.63 3.96 -6.74
CA PRO A 401 39.26 3.56 -5.47
C PRO A 401 40.17 4.64 -4.89
N GLU A 402 40.91 5.36 -5.74
CA GLU A 402 41.83 6.46 -5.40
C GLU A 402 41.09 7.71 -4.88
N GLU A 403 39.96 8.08 -5.50
CA GLU A 403 39.11 9.19 -5.02
C GLU A 403 38.44 8.86 -3.68
N LEU A 404 38.06 7.60 -3.47
CA LEU A 404 37.51 7.12 -2.21
C LEU A 404 38.53 7.23 -1.05
N GLU A 405 39.84 7.11 -1.34
CA GLU A 405 40.91 7.28 -0.36
C GLU A 405 41.05 8.73 0.13
N SER A 406 40.69 9.71 -0.71
CA SER A 406 40.76 11.14 -0.36
C SER A 406 39.54 11.62 0.43
N HIS A 407 38.38 10.97 0.27
CA HIS A 407 37.09 11.41 0.84
C HIS A 407 36.71 10.68 2.13
N VAL A 408 37.18 9.45 2.32
CA VAL A 408 36.92 8.66 3.52
C VAL A 408 38.13 8.75 4.45
N PRO A 409 38.04 9.40 5.63
CA PRO A 409 39.17 9.48 6.55
C PRO A 409 39.64 8.08 6.95
N SER A 410 40.96 7.87 7.00
CA SER A 410 41.56 6.62 7.42
C SER A 410 41.01 6.23 8.81
N PRO A 411 40.66 4.96 9.05
CA PRO A 411 40.24 4.54 10.38
C PRO A 411 41.37 4.88 11.37
N THR A 412 41.04 5.56 12.46
CA THR A 412 41.98 5.90 13.52
C THR A 412 42.64 4.61 14.02
N PRO A 413 43.99 4.55 14.09
CA PRO A 413 44.69 3.34 14.52
C PRO A 413 44.50 3.19 16.04
N GLY A 414 43.49 2.42 16.45
CA GLY A 414 43.12 2.31 17.86
C GLY A 414 42.31 1.10 18.28
N PHE A 415 41.96 0.17 17.39
CA PHE A 415 41.35 -1.10 17.78
C PHE A 415 42.00 -2.26 17.05
N GLY A 416 42.84 -3.00 17.79
CA GLY A 416 43.48 -4.21 17.31
C GLY A 416 42.48 -5.34 17.15
N GLY A 417 42.45 -5.93 15.95
CA GLY A 417 41.70 -7.13 15.62
C GLY A 417 42.15 -7.61 14.25
N SER A 418 42.92 -8.70 14.24
CA SER A 418 43.41 -9.38 13.07
C SER A 418 42.27 -9.90 12.18
N SER A 419 42.07 -9.32 11.00
CA SER A 419 41.46 -10.02 9.86
C SER A 419 42.14 -9.61 8.56
N GLU A 420 42.56 -10.61 7.79
CA GLU A 420 43.10 -10.49 6.43
C GLU A 420 42.01 -10.04 5.43
N THR A 421 41.52 -8.81 5.55
CA THR A 421 40.66 -8.17 4.54
C THR A 421 41.40 -6.99 3.93
N SER A 422 41.34 -6.88 2.60
CA SER A 422 42.04 -5.80 1.90
C SER A 422 41.51 -4.43 2.38
N PRO A 423 42.34 -3.37 2.49
CA PRO A 423 41.90 -2.03 2.90
C PRO A 423 40.74 -1.46 2.05
N ASN A 424 40.58 -1.99 0.82
CA ASN A 424 39.52 -1.63 -0.10
C ASN A 424 38.15 -2.24 0.26
N ASP A 425 38.11 -3.39 0.94
CA ASP A 425 36.85 -4.04 1.33
C ASP A 425 36.20 -3.35 2.52
N ASP A 426 36.99 -2.86 3.47
CA ASP A 426 36.46 -2.14 4.64
C ASP A 426 35.94 -0.74 4.29
N LYS A 427 36.58 -0.06 3.32
CA LYS A 427 36.08 1.21 2.76
C LYS A 427 34.78 1.02 1.97
N ARG A 428 34.64 -0.08 1.23
CA ARG A 428 33.39 -0.43 0.51
C ARG A 428 32.23 -0.71 1.47
N LYS A 429 32.48 -1.41 2.57
CA LYS A 429 31.47 -1.63 3.63
C LYS A 429 31.00 -0.31 4.25
N LEU A 430 31.92 0.63 4.48
CA LEU A 430 31.58 1.94 5.03
C LEU A 430 30.69 2.77 4.08
N ALA A 431 30.96 2.73 2.76
CA ALA A 431 30.12 3.38 1.77
C ALA A 431 28.70 2.77 1.72
N THR A 432 28.57 1.44 1.80
CA THR A 432 27.27 0.77 1.90
C THR A 432 26.51 1.15 3.16
N ASN A 433 27.20 1.26 4.30
CA ASN A 433 26.58 1.72 5.56
C ASN A 433 26.04 3.15 5.44
N GLN A 434 26.76 4.06 4.78
CA GLN A 434 26.27 5.43 4.56
C GLN A 434 25.02 5.49 3.68
N ILE A 435 24.92 4.63 2.66
CA ILE A 435 23.71 4.53 1.84
C ILE A 435 22.52 4.05 2.70
N HIS A 436 22.71 3.02 3.54
CA HIS A 436 21.66 2.55 4.44
C HIS A 436 21.22 3.62 5.45
N GLN A 437 22.17 4.39 5.99
CA GLN A 437 21.89 5.51 6.89
C GLN A 437 21.00 6.56 6.21
N ALA A 438 21.31 6.91 4.96
CA ALA A 438 20.52 7.87 4.18
C ALA A 438 19.11 7.34 3.87
N VAL A 439 18.98 6.05 3.52
CA VAL A 439 17.67 5.40 3.31
C VAL A 439 16.82 5.44 4.58
N ASN A 440 17.39 5.10 5.74
CA ASN A 440 16.67 5.13 7.02
C ASN A 440 16.22 6.53 7.41
N ALA A 441 17.10 7.53 7.25
CA ALA A 441 16.73 8.92 7.49
C ALA A 441 15.61 9.40 6.55
N LEU A 442 15.65 9.02 5.27
CA LEU A 442 14.62 9.39 4.29
C LEU A 442 13.28 8.71 4.59
N PHE A 443 13.32 7.43 4.99
CA PHE A 443 12.14 6.70 5.45
C PHE A 443 11.43 7.38 6.63
N LEU A 444 12.19 7.86 7.61
CA LEU A 444 11.61 8.59 8.74
C LEU A 444 11.01 9.93 8.31
N VAL A 445 11.72 10.69 7.47
CA VAL A 445 11.20 11.95 6.93
C VAL A 445 9.90 11.73 6.15
N ARG A 446 9.81 10.67 5.34
CA ARG A 446 8.57 10.28 4.65
C ARG A 446 7.44 10.01 5.64
N ASN A 447 7.66 9.16 6.65
CA ASN A 447 6.63 8.82 7.65
C ASN A 447 6.14 10.04 8.44
N PHE A 448 7.05 10.95 8.83
CA PHE A 448 6.67 12.17 9.54
C PHE A 448 5.84 13.07 8.63
N THR A 449 6.27 13.23 7.38
CA THR A 449 5.56 14.01 6.35
C THR A 449 4.16 13.47 6.12
N MET A 450 3.97 12.14 6.06
CA MET A 450 2.63 11.54 5.97
C MET A 450 1.73 11.98 7.13
N ARG A 451 2.23 11.97 8.37
CA ARG A 451 1.46 12.42 9.54
C ARG A 451 1.15 13.91 9.51
N PHE A 452 2.05 14.73 8.96
CA PHE A 452 1.78 16.16 8.75
C PHE A 452 0.67 16.37 7.71
N VAL A 453 0.65 15.56 6.64
CA VAL A 453 -0.41 15.60 5.63
C VAL A 453 -1.78 15.20 6.23
N GLU A 454 -1.84 14.17 7.08
CA GLU A 454 -3.08 13.78 7.79
C GLU A 454 -3.59 14.80 8.83
N LYS A 455 -2.78 15.82 9.13
CA LYS A 455 -3.02 16.86 10.15
C LYS A 455 -3.06 18.27 9.53
N GLN A 456 -3.28 18.39 8.22
CA GLN A 456 -3.29 19.68 7.53
C GLN A 456 -4.32 20.69 8.04
N ASP A 457 -5.39 20.21 8.69
CA ASP A 457 -6.40 21.03 9.36
C ASP A 457 -5.80 21.86 10.51
N GLU A 458 -4.69 21.42 11.10
CA GLU A 458 -4.04 22.06 12.25
C GLU A 458 -2.90 23.01 11.84
N CYS A 459 -2.09 22.63 10.84
CA CYS A 459 -0.93 23.42 10.38
C CYS A 459 -0.62 23.18 8.89
N SER A 460 0.08 24.11 8.22
CA SER A 460 0.42 23.91 6.79
C SER A 460 1.62 23.00 6.67
N LEU A 461 1.63 22.13 5.65
CA LEU A 461 2.77 21.22 5.44
C LEU A 461 4.10 21.99 5.38
N LEU A 462 4.11 23.15 4.73
CA LEU A 462 5.30 23.99 4.56
C LEU A 462 5.85 24.52 5.91
N ALA A 463 4.99 24.76 6.90
CA ALA A 463 5.41 25.24 8.23
C ALA A 463 6.26 24.22 9.01
N HIS A 464 6.12 22.93 8.72
CA HIS A 464 6.95 21.89 9.34
C HIS A 464 8.38 21.86 8.79
N PHE A 465 8.57 22.28 7.53
CA PHE A 465 9.88 22.34 6.88
C PHE A 465 10.59 23.66 7.17
N ASN A 466 9.90 24.78 7.04
CA ASN A 466 10.48 26.11 7.20
C ASN A 466 10.29 26.64 8.63
N GLN A 467 11.20 27.50 9.09
CA GLN A 467 11.09 28.09 10.42
C GLN A 467 10.06 29.24 10.36
N VAL A 468 8.90 29.04 10.98
CA VAL A 468 7.86 30.08 11.06
C VAL A 468 8.07 30.86 12.36
N ASN A 469 8.35 32.16 12.27
CA ASN A 469 8.22 33.07 13.41
C ASN A 469 6.73 33.26 13.68
N LEU A 470 6.14 32.42 14.53
CA LEU A 470 4.76 32.60 14.98
C LEU A 470 4.72 33.68 16.10
N PRO A 471 3.86 34.71 16.02
CA PRO A 471 3.54 35.52 17.18
C PRO A 471 2.73 34.68 18.18
N ASP A 472 3.21 34.64 19.43
CA ASP A 472 2.63 34.05 20.65
C ASP A 472 1.41 33.12 20.52
N PHE A 473 1.68 31.81 20.60
CA PHE A 473 0.70 30.71 20.62
C PHE A 473 -0.15 30.60 21.92
N ASN A 474 -0.10 31.58 22.81
CA ASN A 474 -0.74 31.53 24.14
C ASN A 474 -2.17 32.09 24.21
N ALA A 475 -2.81 32.44 23.09
CA ALA A 475 -4.14 33.07 23.12
C ALA A 475 -5.34 32.16 22.75
N VAL A 476 -5.13 30.88 22.38
CA VAL A 476 -6.22 30.01 21.86
C VAL A 476 -6.54 28.82 22.76
N ILE A 477 -6.51 28.99 24.09
CA ILE A 477 -7.15 28.04 25.01
C ILE A 477 -7.97 28.81 26.05
N SER A 478 -9.24 29.04 25.74
CA SER A 478 -10.29 29.26 26.73
C SER A 478 -11.63 28.81 26.13
N PRO A 479 -12.28 27.76 26.68
CA PRO A 479 -13.59 27.33 26.20
C PRO A 479 -14.67 28.10 26.97
N LYS A 480 -15.46 28.93 26.30
CA LYS A 480 -16.85 29.22 26.71
C LYS A 480 -17.66 29.96 25.64
N ASN A 481 -18.91 29.53 25.58
CA ASN A 481 -20.06 30.08 24.86
C ASN A 481 -20.20 29.80 23.36
N ARG A 482 -20.85 28.66 23.10
CA ARG A 482 -21.85 28.51 22.03
C ARG A 482 -22.82 29.70 22.03
N GLY A 483 -23.10 30.26 20.86
CA GLY A 483 -24.20 31.20 20.66
C GLY A 483 -24.26 31.75 19.24
N ASN A 484 -25.12 31.16 18.42
CA ASN A 484 -25.88 31.73 17.29
C ASN A 484 -25.29 32.92 16.51
N ALA A 485 -25.07 32.74 15.21
CA ALA A 485 -25.78 33.52 14.18
C ALA A 485 -25.54 32.92 12.78
N ALA A 486 -26.65 32.59 12.14
CA ALA A 486 -26.75 32.20 10.74
C ALA A 486 -26.82 33.44 9.83
N VAL A 487 -26.25 33.31 8.63
CA VAL A 487 -26.67 33.91 7.35
C VAL A 487 -26.67 35.44 7.23
N ARG A 488 -25.89 35.96 6.25
CA ARG A 488 -26.43 36.73 5.12
C ARG A 488 -25.44 36.88 3.96
N VAL A 489 -25.88 36.33 2.83
CA VAL A 489 -25.47 36.59 1.45
C VAL A 489 -25.79 38.05 1.09
N ALA A 490 -24.92 38.73 0.35
CA ALA A 490 -25.32 39.76 -0.61
C ALA A 490 -24.21 39.99 -1.63
N ASP A 491 -24.61 39.81 -2.89
CA ASP A 491 -23.84 39.95 -4.11
C ASP A 491 -23.82 41.39 -4.64
N SER A 492 -22.88 41.63 -5.54
CA SER A 492 -22.91 42.59 -6.67
C SER A 492 -22.57 44.09 -6.50
N SER A 493 -21.62 44.50 -7.37
CA SER A 493 -21.70 45.62 -8.34
C SER A 493 -20.86 46.91 -8.14
N TYR A 494 -20.06 47.19 -9.19
CA TYR A 494 -19.69 48.48 -9.79
C TYR A 494 -19.09 49.61 -8.93
N SER A 495 -17.84 50.01 -9.22
CA SER A 495 -17.57 51.15 -10.13
C SER A 495 -16.11 51.62 -10.08
N SER A 496 -15.60 51.91 -11.27
CA SER A 496 -14.37 52.65 -11.57
C SER A 496 -14.36 54.07 -11.03
N ARG A 497 -13.20 54.58 -10.56
CA ARG A 497 -12.67 55.89 -10.99
C ARG A 497 -11.21 56.13 -10.59
N SER A 498 -10.53 56.75 -11.53
CA SER A 498 -9.11 57.09 -11.68
C SER A 498 -8.66 58.31 -10.87
N ASN A 499 -7.37 58.37 -10.51
CA ASN A 499 -6.39 59.41 -10.90
C ASN A 499 -5.24 59.53 -9.90
N GLY A 500 -4.00 59.64 -10.38
CA GLY A 500 -2.91 60.23 -9.61
C GLY A 500 -1.53 59.66 -9.89
N THR A 501 -0.76 60.38 -10.70
CA THR A 501 0.60 60.10 -11.20
C THR A 501 1.73 60.31 -10.18
N GLY A 502 2.74 59.44 -10.21
CA GLY A 502 4.09 59.67 -9.68
C GLY A 502 4.83 58.36 -9.37
N PRO A 503 6.06 58.12 -9.86
CA PRO A 503 6.84 56.95 -9.47
C PRO A 503 7.65 57.28 -8.21
N PRO A 504 7.53 56.48 -7.13
CA PRO A 504 8.72 56.25 -6.31
C PRO A 504 8.76 54.83 -5.71
N PRO A 505 9.89 54.44 -5.12
CA PRO A 505 11.12 54.02 -5.77
C PRO A 505 11.26 52.48 -5.67
N LEU A 506 12.22 51.95 -6.42
CA LEU A 506 12.86 50.66 -6.18
C LEU A 506 13.34 50.57 -4.71
N MET A 507 12.48 50.12 -3.79
CA MET A 507 12.95 49.57 -2.53
C MET A 507 13.36 48.12 -2.78
N ARG A 508 14.68 47.95 -2.92
CA ARG A 508 15.37 46.74 -2.48
C ARG A 508 14.78 46.28 -1.14
N GLN A 509 13.90 45.29 -1.16
CA GLN A 509 13.79 44.33 -0.07
C GLN A 509 14.74 43.16 -0.39
N THR A 510 16.02 43.46 -0.33
CA THR A 510 17.02 42.46 0.04
C THR A 510 16.89 42.24 1.54
N SER A 511 16.03 41.31 1.95
CA SER A 511 16.06 40.76 3.31
C SER A 511 15.37 39.39 3.36
N ALA A 512 16.17 38.38 3.68
CA ALA A 512 15.83 36.97 4.01
C ALA A 512 15.74 35.96 2.85
N MET A 513 16.86 35.77 2.14
CA MET A 513 17.14 34.58 1.29
C MET A 513 17.85 33.44 2.06
N ASN A 514 17.74 33.38 3.39
CA ASN A 514 18.41 32.36 4.20
C ASN A 514 17.37 31.48 4.90
N ASP A 515 17.39 30.18 4.57
CA ASP A 515 16.63 29.05 5.16
C ASP A 515 15.23 28.70 4.59
N ASP A 516 15.06 28.69 3.26
CA ASP A 516 14.01 27.86 2.65
C ASP A 516 14.46 26.39 2.56
N LEU A 517 14.33 25.69 3.69
CA LEU A 517 14.74 24.29 3.85
C LEU A 517 13.89 23.36 2.96
N ALA A 518 12.61 23.69 2.78
CA ALA A 518 11.69 22.93 1.93
C ALA A 518 12.18 22.89 0.47
N PHE A 519 12.53 24.05 -0.09
CA PHE A 519 13.05 24.15 -1.45
C PHE A 519 14.35 23.36 -1.64
N ARG A 520 15.33 23.51 -0.73
CA ARG A 520 16.61 22.78 -0.81
C ARG A 520 16.44 21.27 -0.69
N PHE A 521 15.51 20.83 0.15
CA PHE A 521 15.19 19.41 0.28
C PHE A 521 14.58 18.86 -1.01
N LEU A 522 13.59 19.56 -1.57
CA LEU A 522 13.00 19.20 -2.85
C LEU A 522 14.04 19.17 -3.97
N GLU A 523 14.87 20.21 -4.10
CA GLU A 523 15.97 20.27 -5.07
C GLU A 523 16.93 19.08 -4.93
N THR A 524 17.25 18.67 -3.70
CA THR A 524 18.09 17.50 -3.45
C THR A 524 17.44 16.20 -3.96
N LEU A 525 16.15 15.98 -3.65
CA LEU A 525 15.41 14.81 -4.14
C LEU A 525 15.37 14.78 -5.67
N LEU A 526 15.13 15.93 -6.30
CA LEU A 526 15.10 16.06 -7.77
C LEU A 526 16.48 15.84 -8.39
N THR A 527 17.54 16.33 -7.76
CA THR A 527 18.92 16.09 -8.18
C THR A 527 19.22 14.58 -8.16
N VAL A 528 18.84 13.88 -7.08
CA VAL A 528 19.00 12.40 -6.99
C VAL A 528 18.20 11.69 -8.09
N LEU A 529 16.96 12.10 -8.33
CA LEU A 529 16.10 11.49 -9.35
C LEU A 529 16.66 11.71 -10.77
N VAL A 530 17.00 12.95 -11.13
CA VAL A 530 17.33 13.34 -12.51
C VAL A 530 18.80 13.05 -12.83
N ASP A 531 19.74 13.53 -12.00
CA ASP A 531 21.17 13.54 -12.32
C ASP A 531 21.86 12.19 -12.04
N TYR A 532 21.28 11.36 -11.17
CA TYR A 532 21.81 10.04 -10.84
C TYR A 532 20.90 8.93 -11.39
N THR A 533 21.51 7.99 -12.14
CA THR A 533 20.80 6.83 -12.67
C THR A 533 20.75 5.72 -11.61
N PRO A 534 19.58 5.08 -11.38
CA PRO A 534 19.48 4.00 -10.42
C PRO A 534 20.44 2.86 -10.72
N THR A 535 21.02 2.27 -9.68
CA THR A 535 21.88 1.07 -9.74
C THR A 535 21.36 0.02 -8.76
N MET A 536 21.90 -1.20 -8.80
CA MET A 536 21.51 -2.25 -7.85
C MET A 536 21.80 -1.87 -6.39
N LYS A 537 22.82 -1.03 -6.12
CA LYS A 537 23.18 -0.59 -4.76
C LYS A 537 22.35 0.59 -4.28
N THR A 538 22.00 1.51 -5.19
CA THR A 538 21.19 2.69 -4.88
C THR A 538 19.69 2.47 -5.09
N HIS A 539 19.28 1.28 -5.54
CA HIS A 539 17.89 0.94 -5.84
C HIS A 539 16.93 1.31 -4.71
N GLY A 540 17.21 0.89 -3.47
CA GLY A 540 16.37 1.21 -2.30
C GLY A 540 16.26 2.72 -2.02
N LEU A 541 17.33 3.47 -2.27
CA LEU A 541 17.35 4.92 -2.13
C LEU A 541 16.46 5.60 -3.18
N HIS A 542 16.55 5.20 -4.45
CA HIS A 542 15.72 5.77 -5.51
C HIS A 542 14.23 5.46 -5.33
N VAL A 543 13.89 4.26 -4.86
CA VAL A 543 12.50 3.91 -4.48
C VAL A 543 11.99 4.84 -3.39
N GLU A 544 12.79 5.06 -2.35
CA GLU A 544 12.38 5.89 -1.21
C GLU A 544 12.29 7.38 -1.57
N VAL A 545 13.12 7.86 -2.51
CA VAL A 545 13.00 9.21 -3.11
C VAL A 545 11.66 9.36 -3.83
N LEU A 546 11.28 8.40 -4.68
CA LEU A 546 9.99 8.42 -5.39
C LEU A 546 8.81 8.36 -4.42
N ASN A 547 8.88 7.52 -3.39
CA ASN A 547 7.86 7.43 -2.35
C ASN A 547 7.71 8.75 -1.59
N THR A 548 8.83 9.40 -1.25
CA THR A 548 8.82 10.70 -0.55
C THR A 548 8.21 11.78 -1.43
N LEU A 549 8.53 11.83 -2.73
CA LEU A 549 7.92 12.77 -3.67
C LEU A 549 6.40 12.58 -3.78
N LEU A 550 5.91 11.34 -3.84
CA LEU A 550 4.47 11.05 -3.85
C LEU A 550 3.79 11.57 -2.57
N VAL A 551 4.36 11.34 -1.39
CA VAL A 551 3.83 11.83 -0.11
C VAL A 551 3.81 13.36 -0.05
N LEU A 552 4.83 14.04 -0.58
CA LEU A 552 4.88 15.51 -0.62
C LEU A 552 3.77 16.11 -1.51
N LEU A 553 3.26 15.35 -2.50
CA LEU A 553 2.17 15.75 -3.38
C LEU A 553 0.78 15.34 -2.86
N ALA A 554 0.70 14.56 -1.77
CA ALA A 554 -0.53 14.07 -1.16
C ALA A 554 -1.45 15.09 -0.47
N PRO A 555 -1.08 16.35 -0.17
CA PRO A 555 -2.02 17.34 0.38
C PRO A 555 -3.37 17.46 -0.33
N VAL A 556 -3.40 17.27 -1.65
CA VAL A 556 -4.64 17.31 -2.44
C VAL A 556 -5.66 16.23 -2.03
N ALA A 557 -5.21 15.15 -1.38
CA ALA A 557 -6.06 14.08 -0.86
C ALA A 557 -6.70 14.39 0.51
N PHE A 558 -6.23 15.47 1.17
CA PHE A 558 -6.61 15.89 2.52
C PHE A 558 -6.84 17.42 2.58
N PRO A 559 -7.84 17.96 1.85
CA PRO A 559 -8.13 19.38 1.79
C PRO A 559 -8.68 19.91 3.12
N ARG A 560 -8.17 21.09 3.53
CA ARG A 560 -8.47 21.77 4.80
C ARG A 560 -9.94 22.11 5.02
N ASP A 561 -10.66 22.48 3.97
CA ASP A 561 -12.04 22.98 4.07
C ASP A 561 -13.11 21.99 3.59
N HIS A 562 -12.73 20.75 3.24
CA HIS A 562 -13.59 19.76 2.55
C HIS A 562 -14.30 20.28 1.27
N SER A 563 -14.09 21.53 0.87
CA SER A 563 -14.61 22.16 -0.33
C SER A 563 -13.60 21.99 -1.46
N LYS A 564 -14.12 21.75 -2.68
CA LYS A 564 -13.31 21.56 -3.89
C LYS A 564 -12.71 22.87 -4.44
N ASP A 565 -13.04 24.02 -3.85
CA ASP A 565 -12.67 25.34 -4.35
C ASP A 565 -11.29 25.79 -3.84
N ALA A 566 -10.26 25.06 -4.24
CA ALA A 566 -8.86 25.41 -3.98
C ALA A 566 -8.37 26.47 -4.98
N SER A 567 -8.81 27.72 -4.84
CA SER A 567 -8.35 28.80 -5.73
C SER A 567 -6.87 29.16 -5.59
N ASP A 568 -6.20 28.76 -4.50
CA ASP A 568 -4.77 29.01 -4.26
C ASP A 568 -3.97 27.70 -4.13
N LEU A 569 -3.27 27.32 -5.21
CA LEU A 569 -2.40 26.15 -5.28
C LEU A 569 -1.24 26.22 -4.27
N SER A 570 -0.74 27.41 -3.97
CA SER A 570 0.40 27.59 -3.06
C SER A 570 0.05 27.25 -1.61
N ALA A 571 -1.21 27.46 -1.23
CA ALA A 571 -1.74 27.12 0.08
C ALA A 571 -2.10 25.63 0.22
N HIS A 572 -2.64 25.03 -0.85
CA HIS A 572 -3.16 23.65 -0.83
C HIS A 572 -2.09 22.60 -1.15
N ASN A 573 -1.20 22.86 -2.12
CA ASN A 573 -0.12 21.95 -2.48
C ASN A 573 1.19 22.72 -2.73
N PRO A 574 1.89 23.15 -1.65
CA PRO A 574 3.07 24.00 -1.76
C PRO A 574 4.22 23.33 -2.52
N PHE A 575 4.38 22.00 -2.42
CA PHE A 575 5.41 21.28 -3.15
C PHE A 575 5.12 21.18 -4.65
N LEU A 576 3.85 20.97 -5.05
CA LEU A 576 3.46 21.05 -6.46
C LEU A 576 3.66 22.46 -7.02
N HIS A 577 3.28 23.49 -6.24
CA HIS A 577 3.53 24.88 -6.62
C HIS A 577 5.04 25.15 -6.82
N MET A 578 5.91 24.73 -5.89
CA MET A 578 7.37 24.87 -6.04
C MET A 578 7.91 24.15 -7.28
N LEU A 579 7.41 22.94 -7.56
CA LEU A 579 7.76 22.19 -8.77
C LEU A 579 7.39 22.95 -10.06
N MET A 580 6.19 23.53 -10.11
CA MET A 580 5.72 24.29 -11.28
C MET A 580 6.39 25.66 -11.43
N THR A 581 6.71 26.33 -10.32
CA THR A 581 7.23 27.72 -10.28
C THR A 581 8.75 27.84 -10.17
N SER A 582 9.49 26.73 -10.05
CA SER A 582 10.96 26.71 -9.99
C SER A 582 11.61 27.30 -11.25
N ALA A 583 11.68 28.63 -11.33
CA ALA A 583 12.12 29.36 -12.51
C ALA A 583 13.65 29.52 -12.56
N VAL A 584 14.18 29.47 -13.79
CA VAL A 584 15.56 29.89 -14.11
C VAL A 584 15.71 31.40 -13.86
N PRO A 585 16.87 31.92 -13.42
CA PRO A 585 17.17 33.35 -13.46
C PRO A 585 17.15 33.85 -14.93
N GLY A 586 15.98 34.25 -15.40
CA GLY A 586 15.74 34.57 -16.81
C GLY A 586 14.28 34.46 -17.28
N GLY A 587 13.35 34.01 -16.43
CA GLY A 587 11.92 34.11 -16.71
C GLY A 587 11.35 33.10 -17.70
N LYS A 588 12.01 31.95 -17.91
CA LYS A 588 11.42 30.78 -18.58
C LYS A 588 11.21 29.63 -17.59
N LYS A 589 10.22 28.79 -17.94
CA LYS A 589 9.53 27.66 -17.27
C LYS A 589 10.39 26.78 -16.33
N SER A 590 9.69 25.95 -15.53
CA SER A 590 10.24 25.04 -14.51
C SER A 590 11.54 24.35 -14.95
N PHE A 591 12.61 24.63 -14.21
CA PHE A 591 13.97 24.16 -14.48
C PHE A 591 14.09 22.63 -14.47
N TRP A 592 13.37 21.94 -13.58
CA TRP A 592 13.46 20.50 -13.39
C TRP A 592 12.51 19.68 -14.28
N ALA A 593 11.49 20.33 -14.86
CA ALA A 593 10.39 19.61 -15.49
C ALA A 593 10.83 18.69 -16.63
N SER A 594 11.79 19.11 -17.46
CA SER A 594 12.30 18.27 -18.57
C SER A 594 13.02 17.03 -18.04
N GLY A 595 13.94 17.20 -17.08
CA GLY A 595 14.67 16.10 -16.48
C GLY A 595 13.76 15.10 -15.76
N ILE A 596 12.72 15.59 -15.06
CA ILE A 596 11.75 14.74 -14.37
C ILE A 596 10.97 13.89 -15.37
N VAL A 597 10.33 14.51 -16.37
CA VAL A 597 9.53 13.77 -17.37
C VAL A 597 10.39 12.73 -18.08
N HIS A 598 11.59 13.11 -18.51
CA HIS A 598 12.53 12.18 -19.14
C HIS A 598 12.86 11.00 -18.24
N ARG A 599 13.28 11.23 -16.99
CA ARG A 599 13.68 10.17 -16.07
C ARG A 599 12.52 9.23 -15.75
N LEU A 600 11.31 9.75 -15.51
CA LEU A 600 10.14 8.93 -15.18
C LEU A 600 9.77 8.00 -16.34
N LEU A 601 9.81 8.51 -17.58
CA LEU A 601 9.58 7.70 -18.78
C LEU A 601 10.70 6.69 -19.02
N GLN A 602 11.96 7.07 -18.81
CA GLN A 602 13.10 6.13 -18.93
C GLN A 602 13.02 4.99 -17.91
N ASN A 603 12.64 5.28 -16.67
CA ASN A 603 12.42 4.27 -15.63
C ASN A 603 11.29 3.30 -16.02
N TYR A 604 10.27 3.78 -16.75
CA TYR A 604 9.17 2.97 -17.25
C TYR A 604 9.58 2.11 -18.46
N ILE A 605 10.36 2.64 -19.40
CA ILE A 605 10.85 1.94 -20.61
C ILE A 605 11.88 0.86 -20.25
N THR A 606 12.73 1.14 -19.26
CA THR A 606 13.83 0.28 -18.85
C THR A 606 13.64 -0.11 -17.37
N PRO A 607 12.64 -0.96 -17.08
CA PRO A 607 12.31 -1.32 -15.71
C PRO A 607 13.49 -2.08 -15.08
N MET A 608 13.97 -1.57 -13.95
CA MET A 608 15.00 -2.24 -13.16
C MET A 608 14.35 -3.30 -12.26
N GLN A 609 14.91 -4.50 -12.23
CA GLN A 609 14.46 -5.55 -11.32
C GLN A 609 14.96 -5.27 -9.89
N ALA A 610 14.12 -5.54 -8.90
CA ALA A 610 14.49 -5.42 -7.50
C ALA A 610 15.63 -6.41 -7.13
N PRO A 611 16.67 -5.99 -6.37
CA PRO A 611 17.73 -6.87 -5.89
C PRO A 611 17.21 -8.10 -5.12
N ALA A 612 17.91 -9.24 -5.21
CA ALA A 612 17.49 -10.47 -4.53
C ALA A 612 17.36 -10.32 -2.99
N GLN A 613 18.16 -9.45 -2.38
CA GLN A 613 18.10 -9.12 -0.94
C GLN A 613 16.92 -8.20 -0.58
N SER A 614 16.27 -7.56 -1.55
CA SER A 614 15.07 -6.73 -1.35
C SER A 614 13.77 -7.44 -1.69
N LYS A 615 13.80 -8.75 -1.98
CA LYS A 615 12.59 -9.57 -2.18
C LYS A 615 11.70 -9.59 -0.93
N ASP A 616 12.32 -9.52 0.24
CA ASP A 616 11.64 -9.46 1.55
C ASP A 616 11.17 -8.04 1.91
N ALA A 617 11.55 -7.01 1.14
CA ALA A 617 11.12 -5.64 1.41
C ALA A 617 9.64 -5.46 1.07
N LEU A 618 8.90 -4.79 1.95
CA LEU A 618 7.46 -4.56 1.84
C LEU A 618 7.05 -4.02 0.45
N THR A 619 7.82 -3.07 -0.08
CA THR A 619 7.57 -2.48 -1.40
C THR A 619 7.71 -3.46 -2.56
N THR A 620 8.62 -4.44 -2.48
CA THR A 620 8.79 -5.45 -3.54
C THR A 620 7.72 -6.54 -3.44
N ALA A 621 7.44 -7.04 -2.22
CA ALA A 621 6.43 -8.06 -1.99
C ALA A 621 5.03 -7.59 -2.41
N VAL A 622 4.72 -6.31 -2.20
CA VAL A 622 3.47 -5.69 -2.63
C VAL A 622 3.41 -5.54 -4.16
N SER A 623 4.48 -5.05 -4.79
CA SER A 623 4.55 -4.95 -6.26
C SER A 623 4.39 -6.33 -6.91
N VAL A 624 5.00 -7.37 -6.32
CA VAL A 624 4.83 -8.78 -6.73
C VAL A 624 3.38 -9.25 -6.50
N LYS A 625 2.81 -9.09 -5.31
CA LYS A 625 1.43 -9.51 -5.02
C LYS A 625 0.41 -8.80 -5.91
N ASN A 626 0.58 -7.50 -6.15
CA ASN A 626 -0.29 -6.74 -7.06
C ASN A 626 -0.10 -7.20 -8.50
N SER A 627 1.13 -7.49 -8.92
CA SER A 627 1.40 -8.10 -10.23
C SER A 627 0.75 -9.48 -10.38
N GLU A 628 0.77 -10.31 -9.33
CA GLU A 628 0.13 -11.63 -9.29
C GLU A 628 -1.41 -11.53 -9.29
N LEU A 629 -1.98 -10.60 -8.52
CA LEU A 629 -3.42 -10.32 -8.46
C LEU A 629 -3.97 -9.82 -9.80
N LEU A 630 -3.20 -8.99 -10.50
CA LEU A 630 -3.55 -8.38 -11.78
C LEU A 630 -3.07 -9.20 -12.99
N SER A 631 -2.31 -10.27 -12.75
CA SER A 631 -1.83 -11.17 -13.81
C SER A 631 -3.00 -11.92 -14.46
N LEU A 632 -2.86 -12.17 -15.76
CA LEU A 632 -3.82 -12.91 -16.59
C LEU A 632 -4.19 -14.29 -16.01
N ILE A 633 -3.39 -14.85 -15.10
CA ILE A 633 -3.62 -16.16 -14.47
C ILE A 633 -4.88 -16.15 -13.58
N ARG A 634 -5.13 -15.11 -12.79
CA ARG A 634 -6.41 -15.00 -12.03
C ARG A 634 -7.58 -14.64 -12.92
N ILE A 635 -7.34 -13.86 -13.96
CA ILE A 635 -8.35 -13.55 -14.98
C ILE A 635 -8.80 -14.83 -15.68
N SER A 636 -7.88 -15.77 -15.96
CA SER A 636 -8.19 -17.09 -16.53
C SER A 636 -8.76 -18.09 -15.52
N GLU A 637 -8.36 -18.07 -14.25
CA GLU A 637 -8.96 -18.95 -13.21
C GLU A 637 -10.44 -18.63 -12.99
N ASN A 638 -10.86 -17.37 -13.18
CA ASN A 638 -12.28 -17.02 -13.21
C ASN A 638 -13.00 -17.51 -14.48
N VAL A 639 -12.31 -17.72 -15.61
CA VAL A 639 -12.88 -18.23 -16.87
C VAL A 639 -13.36 -19.68 -16.72
N ASP A 640 -12.70 -20.52 -15.92
CA ASP A 640 -13.11 -21.92 -15.73
C ASP A 640 -14.47 -22.07 -15.02
N SER A 641 -14.86 -21.11 -14.20
CA SER A 641 -16.21 -21.08 -13.58
C SER A 641 -17.25 -20.36 -14.44
N ILE A 642 -16.82 -19.44 -15.30
CA ILE A 642 -17.68 -18.54 -16.09
C ILE A 642 -18.02 -19.11 -17.47
N ALA A 643 -17.10 -19.84 -18.09
CA ALA A 643 -17.30 -20.45 -19.40
C ALA A 643 -18.46 -21.46 -19.41
N ALA A 644 -18.82 -22.02 -18.25
CA ALA A 644 -19.96 -22.92 -18.12
C ALA A 644 -21.34 -22.23 -18.30
N GLU A 645 -21.48 -20.95 -17.93
CA GLU A 645 -22.74 -20.20 -18.09
C GLU A 645 -22.81 -19.47 -19.44
N ASP A 646 -21.71 -18.88 -19.91
CA ASP A 646 -21.68 -18.10 -21.16
C ASP A 646 -21.58 -18.98 -22.43
N ALA A 647 -21.11 -20.24 -22.30
CA ALA A 647 -21.14 -21.21 -23.40
C ALA A 647 -22.58 -21.53 -23.86
N GLU A 648 -23.59 -21.44 -22.99
CA GLU A 648 -24.98 -21.65 -23.40
C GLU A 648 -25.60 -20.45 -24.13
N GLN A 649 -25.14 -19.21 -23.90
CA GLN A 649 -25.71 -18.02 -24.54
C GLN A 649 -25.05 -17.63 -25.87
N PHE A 650 -23.74 -17.82 -26.02
CA PHE A 650 -23.09 -17.73 -27.34
C PHE A 650 -23.22 -19.01 -28.18
N SER A 651 -23.64 -20.15 -27.58
CA SER A 651 -24.08 -21.36 -28.29
C SER A 651 -25.28 -21.12 -29.22
N TYR A 652 -26.14 -20.14 -28.91
CA TYR A 652 -27.22 -19.74 -29.82
C TYR A 652 -26.73 -19.15 -31.16
N LEU A 653 -25.43 -18.90 -31.32
CA LEU A 653 -24.81 -18.37 -32.54
C LEU A 653 -23.82 -19.31 -33.23
N THR A 654 -23.60 -20.54 -32.76
CA THR A 654 -22.79 -21.54 -33.50
C THR A 654 -23.24 -22.98 -33.22
N LEU A 655 -23.82 -23.63 -34.23
CA LEU A 655 -23.90 -25.09 -34.33
C LEU A 655 -22.50 -25.64 -34.68
N GLU A 656 -22.05 -26.63 -33.90
CA GLU A 656 -20.82 -27.44 -34.02
C GLU A 656 -19.50 -26.86 -33.48
N GLY A 657 -18.94 -27.53 -32.46
CA GLY A 657 -17.56 -27.28 -32.03
C GLY A 657 -17.11 -27.83 -30.66
N ILE A 658 -17.67 -28.93 -30.14
CA ILE A 658 -17.09 -29.60 -28.96
C ILE A 658 -15.89 -30.43 -29.41
N GLY A 659 -14.69 -29.91 -29.23
CA GLY A 659 -13.46 -30.69 -29.36
C GLY A 659 -12.22 -29.86 -29.66
N SER A 660 -11.39 -29.66 -28.62
CA SER A 660 -9.91 -29.57 -28.67
C SER A 660 -9.33 -28.45 -27.78
N LEU A 661 -9.40 -28.65 -26.47
CA LEU A 661 -8.58 -27.90 -25.50
C LEU A 661 -7.19 -28.55 -25.29
N ALA A 662 -7.09 -29.87 -25.49
CA ALA A 662 -5.87 -30.63 -25.24
C ALA A 662 -4.76 -30.43 -26.32
N SER A 663 -5.11 -29.94 -27.51
CA SER A 663 -4.11 -29.69 -28.57
C SER A 663 -3.40 -28.34 -28.46
N THR A 664 -3.92 -27.44 -27.62
CA THR A 664 -3.48 -26.03 -27.53
C THR A 664 -2.17 -25.87 -26.78
N ILE A 665 -1.87 -26.77 -25.83
CA ILE A 665 -0.68 -26.69 -24.96
C ILE A 665 0.64 -26.95 -25.72
N PHE A 666 0.61 -27.69 -26.83
CA PHE A 666 1.83 -28.16 -27.52
C PHE A 666 2.26 -27.34 -28.77
N ARG A 667 1.60 -26.23 -29.10
CA ARG A 667 1.83 -25.50 -30.37
C ARG A 667 2.36 -24.06 -30.25
N PHE A 668 2.79 -23.61 -29.07
CA PHE A 668 3.32 -22.25 -28.90
C PHE A 668 4.83 -22.16 -29.23
N PRO A 669 5.30 -21.11 -29.94
CA PRO A 669 6.70 -20.74 -29.95
C PRO A 669 7.17 -20.39 -28.54
N LEU A 670 8.33 -20.87 -28.11
CA LEU A 670 8.88 -20.62 -26.77
C LEU A 670 9.07 -19.10 -26.50
N SER A 671 9.33 -18.29 -27.53
CA SER A 671 9.41 -16.83 -27.45
C SER A 671 8.07 -16.17 -27.11
N PHE A 672 6.96 -16.72 -27.61
CA PHE A 672 5.60 -16.27 -27.32
C PHE A 672 5.19 -16.63 -25.89
N TYR A 673 5.56 -17.83 -25.44
CA TYR A 673 5.40 -18.25 -24.03
C TYR A 673 6.27 -17.41 -23.09
N GLN A 674 7.49 -17.04 -23.47
CA GLN A 674 8.35 -16.16 -22.67
C GLN A 674 7.85 -14.72 -22.62
N TYR A 675 7.22 -14.19 -23.68
CA TYR A 675 6.66 -12.84 -23.65
C TYR A 675 5.44 -12.72 -22.72
N PHE A 676 4.58 -13.75 -22.67
CA PHE A 676 3.30 -13.71 -21.93
C PHE A 676 3.28 -14.48 -20.60
N VAL A 677 4.04 -15.57 -20.48
CA VAL A 677 4.13 -16.39 -19.25
C VAL A 677 5.40 -16.06 -18.44
N ALA A 678 6.43 -15.47 -19.05
CA ALA A 678 7.60 -14.95 -18.33
C ALA A 678 7.51 -13.44 -18.07
N SER A 679 6.33 -12.93 -17.74
CA SER A 679 6.23 -11.65 -17.01
C SER A 679 6.69 -11.92 -15.58
N ASP A 680 8.02 -11.90 -15.42
CA ASP A 680 8.80 -11.85 -14.20
C ASP A 680 8.00 -11.85 -12.90
N ALA A 681 8.15 -12.90 -12.10
CA ALA A 681 7.70 -13.00 -10.69
C ALA A 681 8.41 -11.98 -9.76
N TYR A 682 8.76 -10.81 -10.29
CA TYR A 682 9.62 -9.80 -9.72
C TYR A 682 8.98 -8.43 -9.91
N GLY A 683 8.69 -7.77 -8.79
CA GLY A 683 8.18 -6.40 -8.80
C GLY A 683 9.19 -5.41 -9.34
N HIS A 684 8.70 -4.34 -9.96
CA HIS A 684 9.51 -3.22 -10.46
C HIS A 684 9.10 -1.90 -9.78
N PRO A 685 9.40 -1.72 -8.47
CA PRO A 685 8.94 -0.55 -7.72
C PRO A 685 9.31 0.79 -8.33
N ILE A 686 10.52 0.93 -8.89
CA ILE A 686 10.96 2.20 -9.50
C ILE A 686 10.06 2.55 -10.69
N ALA A 687 9.73 1.59 -11.55
CA ALA A 687 8.88 1.82 -12.71
C ALA A 687 7.43 2.14 -12.28
N ASP A 688 6.92 1.42 -11.28
CA ASP A 688 5.55 1.59 -10.77
C ASP A 688 5.37 2.95 -10.08
N ARG A 689 6.29 3.34 -9.19
CA ARG A 689 6.27 4.65 -8.54
C ARG A 689 6.53 5.79 -9.52
N SER A 690 7.37 5.57 -10.54
CA SER A 690 7.59 6.56 -11.60
C SER A 690 6.34 6.79 -12.44
N ALA A 691 5.59 5.73 -12.76
CA ALA A 691 4.31 5.81 -13.47
C ALA A 691 3.28 6.62 -12.67
N LEU A 692 3.12 6.34 -11.38
CA LEU A 692 2.18 7.07 -10.51
C LEU A 692 2.56 8.55 -10.38
N LEU A 693 3.85 8.85 -10.15
CA LEU A 693 4.33 10.22 -10.04
C LEU A 693 4.15 10.99 -11.36
N PHE A 694 4.41 10.34 -12.50
CA PHE A 694 4.17 10.92 -13.82
C PHE A 694 2.70 11.29 -14.00
N LEU A 695 1.77 10.39 -13.67
CA LEU A 695 0.33 10.63 -13.79
C LEU A 695 -0.15 11.79 -12.92
N VAL A 696 0.31 11.88 -11.66
CA VAL A 696 -0.01 13.01 -10.76
C VAL A 696 0.46 14.33 -11.36
N LEU A 697 1.71 14.40 -11.86
CA LEU A 697 2.27 15.62 -12.43
C LEU A 697 1.58 16.03 -13.73
N MET A 698 1.18 15.06 -14.57
CA MET A 698 0.46 15.33 -15.81
C MET A 698 -0.96 15.81 -15.55
N GLN A 699 -1.70 15.19 -14.62
CA GLN A 699 -3.13 15.47 -14.47
C GLN A 699 -3.45 16.62 -13.51
N SER A 700 -2.46 17.15 -12.79
CA SER A 700 -2.67 18.30 -11.91
C SER A 700 -2.69 19.63 -12.68
N CYS A 701 -3.63 20.52 -12.35
CA CYS A 701 -3.71 21.92 -12.81
C CYS A 701 -3.64 22.06 -14.34
N ARG A 702 -4.54 21.38 -15.07
CA ARG A 702 -4.53 21.39 -16.55
C ARG A 702 -4.92 22.76 -17.13
N ASP A 703 -5.95 23.40 -16.57
CA ASP A 703 -6.58 24.59 -17.12
C ASP A 703 -6.71 25.76 -16.12
N SER A 704 -5.86 25.81 -15.10
CA SER A 704 -5.83 26.95 -14.17
C SER A 704 -5.29 28.20 -14.89
N GLY A 705 -6.16 29.17 -15.19
CA GLY A 705 -5.85 30.41 -15.93
C GLY A 705 -4.74 31.31 -15.35
N SER A 706 -4.13 30.96 -14.22
CA SER A 706 -2.99 31.66 -13.61
C SER A 706 -1.62 30.99 -13.81
N LEU A 707 -1.55 29.67 -14.05
CA LEU A 707 -0.29 28.92 -14.19
C LEU A 707 -0.45 27.74 -15.17
N SER A 708 0.32 27.74 -16.27
CA SER A 708 0.38 26.62 -17.23
C SER A 708 1.18 25.45 -16.65
N ASN A 709 0.71 24.21 -16.81
CA ASN A 709 1.43 23.01 -16.33
C ASN A 709 2.70 22.77 -17.19
N PRO A 710 3.91 23.00 -16.66
CA PRO A 710 5.14 22.90 -17.44
C PRO A 710 5.48 21.46 -17.86
N PHE A 711 5.04 20.47 -17.10
CA PHE A 711 5.31 19.07 -17.38
C PHE A 711 4.53 18.58 -18.62
N ARG A 712 3.29 19.05 -18.79
CA ARG A 712 2.50 18.79 -20.00
C ARG A 712 3.09 19.44 -21.22
N GLU A 713 3.51 20.70 -21.12
CA GLU A 713 4.13 21.41 -22.24
C GLU A 713 5.41 20.71 -22.72
N ILE A 714 6.18 20.14 -21.80
CA ILE A 714 7.34 19.32 -22.12
C ILE A 714 6.91 18.03 -22.81
N LEU A 715 5.90 17.32 -22.29
CA LEU A 715 5.35 16.12 -22.93
C LEU A 715 4.92 16.39 -24.37
N CYS A 716 4.26 17.53 -24.64
CA CYS A 716 3.88 17.97 -25.99
C CYS A 716 5.10 18.19 -26.92
N SER A 717 6.26 18.53 -26.36
CA SER A 717 7.49 18.85 -27.12
C SER A 717 8.43 17.68 -27.37
N ILE A 718 8.15 16.49 -26.80
CA ILE A 718 9.01 15.30 -26.96
C ILE A 718 9.02 14.84 -28.42
N THR A 719 10.21 14.54 -28.95
CA THR A 719 10.42 14.02 -30.31
C THR A 719 10.85 12.55 -30.29
N ASN A 720 10.63 11.85 -31.41
CA ASN A 720 11.09 10.47 -31.55
C ASN A 720 12.62 10.44 -31.75
N ALA A 721 13.33 9.63 -30.96
CA ALA A 721 14.78 9.47 -31.10
C ALA A 721 15.21 8.77 -32.41
N GLU A 722 14.29 8.05 -33.06
CA GLU A 722 14.55 7.23 -34.24
C GLU A 722 14.43 7.98 -35.57
N SER A 723 14.14 9.30 -35.56
CA SER A 723 13.97 10.09 -36.79
C SER A 723 15.27 10.67 -37.37
N ASP A 724 16.39 10.58 -36.64
CA ASP A 724 17.70 11.13 -37.04
C ASP A 724 18.63 10.08 -37.69
N ASP A 725 18.11 9.35 -38.67
CA ASP A 725 18.96 8.66 -39.64
C ASP A 725 18.97 9.46 -40.94
N ASN A 726 20.09 10.16 -41.16
CA ASN A 726 20.55 10.91 -42.36
C ASN A 726 20.66 12.42 -42.15
N THR A 727 21.73 12.88 -41.47
CA THR A 727 22.64 14.00 -41.87
C THR A 727 23.28 14.70 -40.66
N ALA A 728 24.41 14.20 -40.16
CA ALA A 728 25.52 15.05 -39.70
C ALA A 728 26.76 14.21 -39.41
N SER A 729 27.86 14.60 -40.07
CA SER A 729 29.19 14.05 -39.98
C SER A 729 29.81 14.12 -38.58
N THR A 730 30.66 13.14 -38.33
CA THR A 730 31.59 12.95 -37.22
C THR A 730 32.34 14.24 -36.83
N GLU A 731 32.11 14.75 -35.62
CA GLU A 731 33.07 15.63 -34.93
C GLU A 731 33.29 15.17 -33.48
N ASP A 732 34.57 15.14 -33.10
CA ASP A 732 35.14 14.59 -31.88
C ASP A 732 34.59 15.21 -30.59
N ILE A 733 34.02 14.37 -29.71
CA ILE A 733 33.58 14.75 -28.35
C ILE A 733 34.73 14.51 -27.37
N ARG A 734 35.72 15.42 -27.36
CA ARG A 734 36.66 15.62 -26.23
C ARG A 734 36.81 17.11 -25.95
N GLY A 735 35.84 17.65 -25.25
CA GLY A 735 35.92 19.00 -24.67
C GLY A 735 34.61 19.76 -24.74
N ILE A 736 33.64 19.41 -23.90
CA ILE A 736 32.45 20.23 -23.69
C ILE A 736 32.31 20.49 -22.19
N LYS A 737 32.27 21.78 -21.84
CA LYS A 737 32.09 22.30 -20.48
C LYS A 737 30.65 22.05 -19.99
N GLN A 738 30.51 21.98 -18.68
CA GLN A 738 29.37 21.48 -17.91
C GLN A 738 28.07 22.31 -18.00
N ASP A 739 28.02 23.38 -18.80
CA ASP A 739 26.92 24.36 -18.82
C ASP A 739 25.87 24.16 -19.94
N ASP A 740 26.12 23.31 -20.94
CA ASP A 740 25.25 23.19 -22.14
C ASP A 740 24.28 21.98 -22.13
N TYR A 741 24.18 21.22 -21.04
CA TYR A 741 23.37 19.99 -20.99
C TYR A 741 21.84 20.19 -20.86
N ARG A 742 21.34 21.43 -20.75
CA ARG A 742 19.97 21.70 -20.26
C ARG A 742 19.00 22.33 -21.28
N SER A 743 19.34 22.28 -22.58
CA SER A 743 18.52 22.82 -23.69
C SER A 743 18.52 21.92 -24.95
N LYS A 744 18.74 20.61 -24.82
CA LYS A 744 18.60 19.69 -25.97
C LYS A 744 17.15 19.23 -26.13
N SER A 745 16.68 19.10 -27.37
CA SER A 745 15.42 18.45 -27.72
C SER A 745 15.33 17.10 -27.02
N MET A 746 14.21 16.84 -26.34
CA MET A 746 14.06 15.65 -25.52
C MET A 746 13.62 14.49 -26.42
N GLU A 747 14.56 13.62 -26.73
CA GLU A 747 14.37 12.47 -27.61
C GLU A 747 14.09 11.20 -26.80
N ILE A 748 12.98 10.53 -27.11
CA ILE A 748 12.62 9.22 -26.54
C ILE A 748 12.27 8.28 -27.70
N SER A 749 12.73 7.03 -27.65
CA SER A 749 12.33 5.99 -28.61
C SER A 749 10.85 5.64 -28.38
N PHE A 750 10.00 6.02 -29.33
CA PHE A 750 8.56 5.74 -29.26
C PHE A 750 8.29 4.23 -29.37
N SER A 751 9.05 3.52 -30.21
CA SER A 751 8.94 2.07 -30.36
C SER A 751 9.12 1.36 -29.00
N ARG A 752 10.21 1.64 -28.28
CA ARG A 752 10.47 1.02 -26.97
C ARG A 752 9.44 1.41 -25.91
N LEU A 753 8.92 2.63 -25.98
CA LEU A 753 7.87 3.10 -25.08
C LEU A 753 6.55 2.36 -25.32
N PHE A 754 6.13 2.19 -26.57
CA PHE A 754 4.94 1.43 -26.92
C PHE A 754 5.08 -0.04 -26.54
N THR A 755 6.24 -0.67 -26.81
CA THR A 755 6.50 -2.05 -26.33
C THR A 755 6.42 -2.14 -24.80
N ALA A 756 6.93 -1.15 -24.05
CA ALA A 756 6.84 -1.14 -22.59
C ALA A 756 5.39 -1.02 -22.08
N ILE A 757 4.58 -0.15 -22.71
CA ILE A 757 3.13 -0.03 -22.44
C ILE A 757 2.42 -1.35 -22.70
N GLY A 758 2.71 -1.97 -23.85
CA GLY A 758 2.16 -3.25 -24.27
C GLY A 758 2.43 -4.40 -23.32
N ARG A 759 3.68 -4.55 -22.87
CA ARG A 759 4.07 -5.52 -21.83
C ARG A 759 3.33 -5.30 -20.51
N ARG A 760 2.97 -4.05 -20.22
CA ARG A 760 2.24 -3.64 -19.01
C ARG A 760 0.75 -3.38 -19.26
N ALA A 761 0.17 -3.86 -20.36
CA ALA A 761 -1.26 -3.76 -20.64
C ALA A 761 -2.16 -4.38 -19.55
N PRO A 762 -1.73 -5.40 -18.76
CA PRO A 762 -2.50 -5.87 -17.62
C PRO A 762 -2.66 -4.84 -16.48
N TYR A 763 -1.85 -3.78 -16.43
CA TYR A 763 -1.87 -2.78 -15.37
C TYR A 763 -2.71 -1.56 -15.76
N GLU A 764 -3.58 -1.10 -14.87
CA GLU A 764 -4.45 0.06 -15.12
C GLU A 764 -3.66 1.36 -15.40
N THR A 765 -2.51 1.54 -14.75
CA THR A 765 -1.60 2.68 -14.92
C THR A 765 -1.04 2.79 -16.34
N SER A 766 -0.89 1.69 -17.08
CA SER A 766 -0.37 1.73 -18.45
C SER A 766 -1.37 2.38 -19.42
N HIS A 767 -2.66 2.09 -19.28
CA HIS A 767 -3.72 2.70 -20.09
C HIS A 767 -3.82 4.19 -19.86
N LEU A 768 -3.72 4.63 -18.59
CA LEU A 768 -3.74 6.05 -18.23
C LEU A 768 -2.52 6.79 -18.80
N ILE A 769 -1.33 6.18 -18.73
CA ILE A 769 -0.12 6.74 -19.33
C ILE A 769 -0.29 6.86 -20.84
N PHE A 770 -0.78 5.79 -21.49
CA PHE A 770 -0.92 5.76 -22.93
C PHE A 770 -1.95 6.77 -23.42
N TYR A 771 -3.11 6.85 -22.77
CA TYR A 771 -4.10 7.91 -23.01
C TYR A 771 -3.47 9.29 -22.88
N THR A 772 -2.77 9.56 -21.76
CA THR A 772 -2.16 10.86 -21.51
C THR A 772 -1.14 11.23 -22.59
N MET A 773 -0.37 10.25 -23.07
CA MET A 773 0.62 10.46 -24.14
C MET A 773 -0.04 10.75 -25.49
N LEU A 774 -0.97 9.90 -25.92
CA LEU A 774 -1.64 10.03 -27.22
C LEU A 774 -2.44 11.33 -27.31
N TYR A 775 -3.08 11.74 -26.22
CA TYR A 775 -3.86 12.97 -26.20
C TYR A 775 -2.98 14.23 -26.11
N SER A 776 -1.87 14.17 -25.38
CA SER A 776 -1.04 15.36 -25.15
C SER A 776 0.00 15.62 -26.24
N ASN A 777 0.49 14.58 -26.94
CA ASN A 777 1.54 14.72 -27.96
C ASN A 777 1.06 14.15 -29.31
N SER A 778 0.83 15.03 -30.29
CA SER A 778 0.37 14.63 -31.62
C SER A 778 1.39 13.80 -32.38
N MET A 779 2.69 14.02 -32.20
CA MET A 779 3.74 13.23 -32.86
C MET A 779 3.76 11.79 -32.32
N MET A 780 3.53 11.59 -31.03
CA MET A 780 3.37 10.25 -30.44
C MET A 780 2.11 9.57 -30.98
N HIS A 781 1.01 10.31 -31.14
CA HIS A 781 -0.22 9.79 -31.74
C HIS A 781 -0.02 9.38 -33.21
N ASP A 782 0.58 10.24 -34.03
CA ASP A 782 0.90 9.96 -35.43
C ASP A 782 1.85 8.76 -35.57
N ALA A 783 2.86 8.67 -34.70
CA ALA A 783 3.79 7.54 -34.67
C ALA A 783 3.11 6.24 -34.22
N ALA A 784 2.23 6.29 -33.22
CA ALA A 784 1.49 5.12 -32.77
C ALA A 784 0.58 4.55 -33.88
N ILE A 785 -0.02 5.43 -34.69
CA ILE A 785 -0.83 5.04 -35.85
C ILE A 785 0.06 4.47 -36.97
N THR A 786 1.14 5.15 -37.32
CA THR A 786 1.99 4.80 -38.47
C THR A 786 2.82 3.54 -38.21
N GLN A 787 3.36 3.40 -37.00
CA GLN A 787 4.22 2.29 -36.57
C GLN A 787 3.45 1.23 -35.78
N CYS A 788 2.12 1.16 -35.95
CA CYS A 788 1.24 0.36 -35.10
C CYS A 788 1.75 -1.07 -34.88
N ASP A 789 2.22 -1.33 -33.66
CA ASP A 789 2.73 -2.64 -33.26
C ASP A 789 1.56 -3.52 -32.83
N VAL A 790 1.08 -4.33 -33.79
CA VAL A 790 -0.06 -5.21 -33.60
C VAL A 790 0.21 -6.24 -32.51
N GLU A 791 1.42 -6.81 -32.49
CA GLU A 791 1.79 -7.92 -31.60
C GLU A 791 2.01 -7.45 -30.17
N HIS A 792 2.75 -6.36 -29.99
CA HIS A 792 3.17 -5.92 -28.67
C HIS A 792 2.20 -4.94 -28.02
N VAL A 793 1.40 -4.19 -28.79
CA VAL A 793 0.52 -3.13 -28.24
C VAL A 793 -0.96 -3.46 -28.46
N MET A 794 -1.39 -3.65 -29.71
CA MET A 794 -2.83 -3.79 -30.00
C MET A 794 -3.41 -5.08 -29.44
N LEU A 795 -2.75 -6.22 -29.64
CA LEU A 795 -3.24 -7.51 -29.15
C LEU A 795 -3.40 -7.55 -27.62
N PRO A 796 -2.42 -7.10 -26.80
CA PRO A 796 -2.59 -7.04 -25.34
C PRO A 796 -3.71 -6.10 -24.87
N LEU A 797 -3.93 -4.97 -25.55
CA LEU A 797 -5.04 -4.06 -25.22
C LEU A 797 -6.39 -4.70 -25.56
N LEU A 798 -6.49 -5.39 -26.69
CA LEU A 798 -7.71 -6.12 -27.10
C LEU A 798 -8.00 -7.33 -26.21
N GLU A 799 -6.96 -8.05 -25.76
CA GLU A 799 -7.08 -9.14 -24.79
C GLU A 799 -7.64 -8.64 -23.45
N THR A 800 -7.13 -7.50 -22.98
CA THR A 800 -7.63 -6.87 -21.76
C THR A 800 -9.11 -6.52 -21.89
N LEU A 801 -9.52 -5.98 -23.05
CA LEU A 801 -10.92 -5.64 -23.33
C LEU A 801 -11.80 -6.89 -23.50
N TYR A 802 -11.25 -7.99 -24.03
CA TYR A 802 -11.93 -9.28 -24.14
C TYR A 802 -12.31 -9.84 -22.76
N HIS A 803 -11.44 -9.68 -21.76
CA HIS A 803 -11.69 -10.08 -20.38
C HIS A 803 -12.49 -9.06 -19.55
N ALA A 804 -13.30 -8.20 -20.18
CA ALA A 804 -14.05 -7.12 -19.51
C ALA A 804 -14.90 -7.54 -18.28
N LYS A 805 -15.28 -8.82 -18.14
CA LYS A 805 -16.06 -9.29 -16.96
C LYS A 805 -15.27 -9.25 -15.65
N SER A 806 -13.95 -9.39 -15.70
CA SER A 806 -13.07 -9.36 -14.53
C SER A 806 -12.34 -8.02 -14.38
N VAL A 807 -12.69 -7.02 -15.19
CA VAL A 807 -11.99 -5.74 -15.28
C VAL A 807 -12.89 -4.62 -14.76
N ASP A 808 -12.32 -3.73 -13.93
CA ASP A 808 -13.03 -2.58 -13.40
C ASP A 808 -13.58 -1.65 -14.51
N PRO A 809 -14.79 -1.08 -14.36
CA PRO A 809 -15.39 -0.21 -15.39
C PRO A 809 -14.51 0.97 -15.80
N ASN A 810 -13.81 1.61 -14.85
CA ASN A 810 -12.90 2.72 -15.14
C ASN A 810 -11.79 2.34 -16.11
N ARG A 811 -11.27 1.11 -16.00
CA ARG A 811 -10.26 0.59 -16.91
C ARG A 811 -10.82 0.33 -18.30
N ILE A 812 -12.07 -0.14 -18.39
CA ILE A 812 -12.78 -0.30 -19.67
C ILE A 812 -12.93 1.07 -20.35
N TYR A 813 -13.29 2.12 -19.61
CA TYR A 813 -13.38 3.48 -20.17
C TYR A 813 -12.07 3.90 -20.84
N MET A 814 -10.95 3.79 -20.13
CA MET A 814 -9.64 4.17 -20.66
C MET A 814 -9.26 3.37 -21.90
N LEU A 815 -9.51 2.06 -21.90
CA LEU A 815 -9.23 1.18 -23.04
C LEU A 815 -10.04 1.54 -24.28
N VAL A 816 -11.35 1.78 -24.11
CA VAL A 816 -12.22 2.14 -25.23
C VAL A 816 -11.82 3.50 -25.80
N ILE A 817 -11.48 4.48 -24.95
CA ILE A 817 -10.99 5.79 -25.40
C ILE A 817 -9.69 5.64 -26.17
N VAL A 818 -8.70 4.91 -25.64
CA VAL A 818 -7.43 4.64 -26.33
C VAL A 818 -7.71 4.03 -27.71
N LEU A 819 -8.50 2.97 -27.80
CA LEU A 819 -8.81 2.34 -29.10
C LEU A 819 -9.63 3.27 -30.02
N LEU A 820 -10.48 4.14 -29.47
CA LEU A 820 -11.19 5.17 -30.24
C LEU A 820 -10.21 6.17 -30.86
N THR A 821 -9.14 6.57 -30.14
CA THR A 821 -8.10 7.47 -30.69
C THR A 821 -7.32 6.87 -31.87
N PHE A 822 -7.26 5.54 -32.00
CA PHE A 822 -6.74 4.87 -33.19
C PHE A 822 -7.78 4.84 -34.31
N THR A 823 -9.00 4.39 -34.01
CA THR A 823 -10.04 4.21 -35.04
C THR A 823 -10.56 5.51 -35.64
N GLN A 824 -10.43 6.65 -34.97
CA GLN A 824 -10.80 7.95 -35.54
C GLN A 824 -9.98 8.31 -36.78
N ASP A 825 -8.77 7.76 -36.94
CA ASP A 825 -7.93 7.97 -38.11
C ASP A 825 -8.32 7.03 -39.28
N SER A 826 -8.62 7.61 -40.44
CA SER A 826 -9.07 6.83 -41.60
C SER A 826 -7.96 5.96 -42.22
N SER A 827 -6.70 6.37 -42.11
CA SER A 827 -5.56 5.63 -42.65
C SER A 827 -5.29 4.38 -41.83
N PHE A 828 -5.35 4.52 -40.49
CA PHE A 828 -5.28 3.39 -39.57
C PHE A 828 -6.37 2.35 -39.90
N VAL A 829 -7.64 2.78 -40.02
CA VAL A 829 -8.74 1.84 -40.27
C VAL A 829 -8.57 1.08 -41.58
N ARG A 830 -8.13 1.76 -42.65
CA ARG A 830 -7.84 1.10 -43.94
C ARG A 830 -6.74 0.05 -43.80
N ASP A 831 -5.65 0.41 -43.14
CA ASP A 831 -4.50 -0.48 -42.96
C ASP A 831 -4.83 -1.65 -42.02
N ALA A 832 -5.65 -1.42 -41.00
CA ALA A 832 -6.15 -2.43 -40.07
C ALA A 832 -6.97 -3.52 -40.77
N HIS A 833 -7.73 -3.18 -41.81
CA HIS A 833 -8.53 -4.15 -42.58
C HIS A 833 -7.75 -4.82 -43.71
N THR A 834 -6.78 -4.13 -44.32
CA THR A 834 -6.15 -4.58 -45.58
C THR A 834 -4.71 -5.09 -45.43
N LYS A 835 -3.93 -4.54 -44.49
CA LYS A 835 -2.48 -4.82 -44.35
C LYS A 835 -2.16 -5.59 -43.07
N MET A 836 -2.88 -5.32 -41.98
CA MET A 836 -2.59 -5.88 -40.66
C MET A 836 -3.31 -7.22 -40.47
N MET A 837 -2.71 -8.30 -40.97
CA MET A 837 -3.26 -9.66 -40.85
C MET A 837 -2.67 -10.40 -39.65
N ILE A 838 -3.54 -11.05 -38.88
CA ILE A 838 -3.21 -11.80 -37.67
C ILE A 838 -3.47 -13.27 -37.95
N ASN A 839 -2.41 -14.08 -37.97
CA ASN A 839 -2.50 -15.50 -38.31
C ASN A 839 -3.25 -16.30 -37.23
N LYS A 840 -3.07 -15.96 -35.95
CA LYS A 840 -3.74 -16.65 -34.82
C LYS A 840 -3.96 -15.69 -33.66
N VAL A 841 -5.16 -15.72 -33.07
CA VAL A 841 -5.48 -15.04 -31.81
C VAL A 841 -5.50 -16.08 -30.68
N PRO A 842 -4.48 -16.13 -29.80
CA PRO A 842 -4.28 -17.25 -28.89
C PRO A 842 -5.19 -17.23 -27.65
N TRP A 843 -5.63 -16.06 -27.21
CA TRP A 843 -6.47 -15.87 -26.03
C TRP A 843 -7.98 -15.93 -26.33
N TYR A 844 -8.38 -15.93 -27.61
CA TYR A 844 -9.79 -16.02 -27.98
C TYR A 844 -10.29 -17.47 -27.82
N SER A 845 -11.16 -17.71 -26.84
CA SER A 845 -11.48 -19.08 -26.38
C SER A 845 -12.64 -19.75 -27.13
N GLU A 846 -13.56 -18.97 -27.74
CA GLU A 846 -14.82 -19.53 -28.26
C GLU A 846 -14.65 -20.17 -29.63
N ARG A 847 -13.69 -19.70 -30.43
CA ARG A 847 -13.44 -20.24 -31.78
C ARG A 847 -12.02 -19.98 -32.24
N TYR A 848 -11.46 -20.92 -33.02
CA TYR A 848 -10.21 -20.69 -33.72
C TYR A 848 -10.41 -19.65 -34.82
N ILE A 849 -9.93 -18.43 -34.57
CA ILE A 849 -9.86 -17.35 -35.55
C ILE A 849 -8.47 -17.41 -36.19
N LEU A 850 -8.44 -17.72 -37.49
CA LEU A 850 -7.24 -17.76 -38.31
C LEU A 850 -7.32 -16.67 -39.39
N ASP A 851 -6.18 -16.11 -39.76
CA ASP A 851 -6.03 -15.16 -40.87
C ASP A 851 -7.06 -14.01 -40.82
N VAL A 852 -7.21 -13.40 -39.65
CA VAL A 852 -8.14 -12.29 -39.40
C VAL A 852 -7.42 -10.96 -39.52
N SER A 853 -8.02 -9.97 -40.18
CA SER A 853 -7.50 -8.61 -40.15
C SER A 853 -7.68 -7.98 -38.76
N LEU A 854 -6.76 -7.12 -38.32
CA LEU A 854 -6.88 -6.41 -37.04
C LEU A 854 -8.23 -5.67 -36.96
N GLY A 855 -8.65 -5.03 -38.06
CA GLY A 855 -9.93 -4.34 -38.14
C GLY A 855 -11.11 -5.29 -37.88
N SER A 856 -11.12 -6.48 -38.49
CA SER A 856 -12.16 -7.49 -38.24
C SER A 856 -12.14 -8.00 -36.80
N LEU A 857 -10.96 -8.20 -36.21
CA LEU A 857 -10.83 -8.60 -34.81
C LEU A 857 -11.37 -7.52 -33.86
N MET A 858 -11.01 -6.25 -34.08
CA MET A 858 -11.55 -5.13 -33.30
C MET A 858 -13.07 -5.06 -33.39
N MET A 859 -13.65 -5.27 -34.58
CA MET A 859 -15.11 -5.32 -34.75
C MET A 859 -15.75 -6.43 -33.91
N VAL A 860 -15.14 -7.62 -33.84
CA VAL A 860 -15.62 -8.72 -32.99
C VAL A 860 -15.58 -8.33 -31.51
N ILE A 861 -14.45 -7.79 -31.04
CA ILE A 861 -14.28 -7.40 -29.63
C ILE A 861 -15.25 -6.28 -29.24
N PHE A 862 -15.41 -5.24 -30.05
CA PHE A 862 -16.39 -4.18 -29.77
C PHE A 862 -17.83 -4.68 -29.80
N THR A 863 -18.18 -5.57 -30.74
CA THR A 863 -19.52 -6.18 -30.79
C THR A 863 -19.81 -6.96 -29.50
N ARG A 864 -18.82 -7.69 -28.96
CA ARG A 864 -18.95 -8.38 -27.67
C ARG A 864 -19.04 -7.43 -26.49
N LEU A 865 -18.24 -6.37 -26.47
CA LEU A 865 -18.32 -5.35 -25.43
C LEU A 865 -19.70 -4.68 -25.41
N ILE A 866 -20.24 -4.33 -26.59
CA ILE A 866 -21.59 -3.78 -26.73
C ILE A 866 -22.62 -4.77 -26.20
N TYR A 867 -22.57 -6.04 -26.64
CA TYR A 867 -23.47 -7.08 -26.13
C TYR A 867 -23.42 -7.17 -24.59
N ARG A 868 -22.21 -7.20 -24.02
CA ARG A 868 -22.00 -7.27 -22.57
C ARG A 868 -22.53 -6.04 -21.85
N ASN A 869 -22.33 -4.85 -22.43
CA ASN A 869 -22.84 -3.61 -21.86
C ASN A 869 -24.36 -3.60 -21.84
N ILE A 870 -25.01 -4.06 -22.91
CA ILE A 870 -26.47 -4.13 -23.00
C ILE A 870 -27.07 -5.11 -21.99
N THR A 871 -26.40 -6.24 -21.75
CA THR A 871 -26.92 -7.33 -20.90
C THR A 871 -26.57 -7.15 -19.43
N HIS A 872 -25.38 -6.60 -19.11
CA HIS A 872 -24.86 -6.54 -17.75
C HIS A 872 -24.58 -5.12 -17.23
N PHE A 873 -23.73 -4.34 -17.93
CA PHE A 873 -23.21 -3.08 -17.35
C PHE A 873 -24.23 -1.93 -17.39
N GLN A 874 -25.03 -1.83 -18.46
CA GLN A 874 -25.99 -0.75 -18.72
C GLN A 874 -25.39 0.67 -18.64
N ASP A 875 -24.11 0.80 -18.99
CA ASP A 875 -23.35 2.03 -18.91
C ASP A 875 -23.47 2.84 -20.21
N SER A 876 -23.75 4.14 -20.11
CA SER A 876 -23.91 5.02 -21.28
C SER A 876 -22.58 5.35 -21.96
N PHE A 877 -21.53 5.54 -21.18
CA PHE A 877 -20.21 5.92 -21.66
C PHE A 877 -19.54 4.79 -22.44
N ILE A 878 -19.63 3.55 -21.95
CA ILE A 878 -19.02 2.38 -22.62
C ILE A 878 -19.62 2.20 -24.01
N HIS A 879 -20.96 2.17 -24.12
CA HIS A 879 -21.55 1.90 -25.42
C HIS A 879 -21.38 3.06 -26.39
N LEU A 880 -21.45 4.32 -25.96
CA LEU A 880 -21.29 5.46 -26.86
C LEU A 880 -19.92 5.43 -27.54
N ASN A 881 -18.85 5.25 -26.76
CA ASN A 881 -17.49 5.19 -27.28
C ASN A 881 -17.22 3.89 -28.06
N ALA A 882 -17.80 2.75 -27.63
CA ALA A 882 -17.67 1.48 -28.37
C ALA A 882 -18.38 1.52 -29.73
N PHE A 883 -19.58 2.12 -29.80
CA PHE A 883 -20.30 2.32 -31.07
C PHE A 883 -19.60 3.35 -31.97
N ALA A 884 -19.01 4.40 -31.39
CA ALA A 884 -18.17 5.34 -32.14
C ALA A 884 -16.99 4.62 -32.79
N ALA A 885 -16.25 3.80 -32.03
CA ALA A 885 -15.13 3.02 -32.55
C ALA A 885 -15.57 1.99 -33.61
N LEU A 886 -16.69 1.28 -33.38
CA LEU A 886 -17.25 0.33 -34.35
C LEU A 886 -17.70 1.01 -35.65
N SER A 887 -18.34 2.18 -35.55
CA SER A 887 -18.76 2.98 -36.70
C SER A 887 -17.56 3.52 -37.47
N ASN A 888 -16.50 3.91 -36.76
CA ASN A 888 -15.25 4.31 -37.37
C ASN A 888 -14.61 3.18 -38.18
N LEU A 889 -14.55 1.97 -37.63
CA LEU A 889 -14.06 0.77 -38.31
C LEU A 889 -14.88 0.41 -39.55
N ALA A 890 -16.19 0.63 -39.52
CA ALA A 890 -17.12 0.29 -40.60
C ALA A 890 -17.00 1.18 -41.84
N ARG A 891 -16.45 2.40 -41.72
CA ARG A 891 -16.33 3.38 -42.83
C ARG A 891 -15.36 2.94 -43.93
N HIS A 892 -14.39 2.10 -43.61
CA HIS A 892 -13.40 1.57 -44.56
C HIS A 892 -13.21 0.06 -44.40
N ALA A 893 -14.27 -0.63 -43.96
CA ALA A 893 -14.22 -2.08 -43.75
C ALA A 893 -14.18 -2.78 -45.11
N GLU A 894 -13.03 -3.37 -45.44
CA GLU A 894 -12.84 -4.17 -46.64
C GLU A 894 -12.49 -5.60 -46.24
N ASN A 895 -13.01 -6.58 -46.98
CA ASN A 895 -12.77 -8.01 -46.74
C ASN A 895 -13.07 -8.43 -45.29
N ILE A 896 -14.19 -7.97 -44.74
CA ILE A 896 -14.61 -8.31 -43.37
C ILE A 896 -14.59 -9.83 -43.19
N HIS A 897 -13.90 -10.29 -42.15
CA HIS A 897 -13.81 -11.70 -41.81
C HIS A 897 -15.21 -12.28 -41.53
N MET A 898 -15.47 -13.53 -41.93
CA MET A 898 -16.78 -14.17 -41.79
C MET A 898 -17.33 -14.08 -40.36
N TYR A 899 -16.50 -14.30 -39.34
CA TYR A 899 -16.91 -14.17 -37.93
C TYR A 899 -17.31 -12.75 -37.52
N ALA A 900 -16.60 -11.73 -38.03
CA ALA A 900 -16.95 -10.34 -37.73
C ALA A 900 -18.28 -9.94 -38.39
N ALA A 901 -18.51 -10.41 -39.63
CA ALA A 901 -19.79 -10.24 -40.31
C ALA A 901 -20.94 -10.93 -39.56
N GLN A 902 -20.73 -12.18 -39.14
CA GLN A 902 -21.71 -12.94 -38.37
C GLN A 902 -21.96 -12.34 -36.99
N SER A 903 -20.95 -11.81 -36.30
CA SER A 903 -21.13 -11.21 -34.97
C SER A 903 -22.03 -9.97 -35.02
N ILE A 904 -21.84 -9.10 -36.02
CA ILE A 904 -22.65 -7.88 -36.18
C ILE A 904 -24.10 -8.24 -36.50
N VAL A 905 -24.30 -9.09 -37.50
CA VAL A 905 -25.65 -9.52 -37.92
C VAL A 905 -26.35 -10.32 -36.81
N GLY A 906 -25.62 -11.18 -36.11
CA GLY A 906 -26.13 -11.95 -34.98
C GLY A 906 -26.55 -11.08 -33.80
N LEU A 907 -25.84 -9.99 -33.53
CA LEU A 907 -26.24 -9.04 -32.50
C LEU A 907 -27.52 -8.29 -32.89
N ILE A 908 -27.67 -7.90 -34.16
CA ILE A 908 -28.91 -7.29 -34.69
C ILE A 908 -30.08 -8.26 -34.51
N GLU A 909 -29.91 -9.52 -34.89
CA GLU A 909 -30.93 -10.56 -34.74
C GLU A 909 -31.35 -10.75 -33.28
N LEU A 910 -30.38 -10.83 -32.38
CA LEU A 910 -30.63 -10.99 -30.95
C LEU A 910 -31.43 -9.80 -30.40
N LEU A 911 -31.01 -8.58 -30.70
CA LEU A 911 -31.70 -7.37 -30.25
C LEU A 911 -33.11 -7.26 -30.84
N ALA A 912 -33.31 -7.62 -32.12
CA ALA A 912 -34.63 -7.64 -32.74
C ALA A 912 -35.56 -8.67 -32.08
N LYS A 913 -35.05 -9.86 -31.74
CA LYS A 913 -35.81 -10.89 -30.99
C LYS A 913 -36.13 -10.43 -29.57
N LEU A 914 -35.21 -9.72 -28.92
CA LEU A 914 -35.45 -9.14 -27.59
C LEU A 914 -36.50 -8.04 -27.67
N GLU A 915 -36.38 -7.09 -28.59
CA GLU A 915 -37.37 -6.02 -28.81
C GLU A 915 -38.77 -6.62 -29.06
N THR A 916 -38.90 -7.56 -30.00
CA THR A 916 -40.19 -8.18 -30.34
C THR A 916 -40.80 -8.93 -29.15
N LYS A 917 -39.98 -9.67 -28.38
CA LYS A 917 -40.42 -10.37 -27.16
C LYS A 917 -40.84 -9.39 -26.07
N PHE A 918 -40.11 -8.29 -25.89
CA PHE A 918 -40.42 -7.25 -24.90
C PHE A 918 -41.67 -6.46 -25.30
N SER A 919 -41.80 -6.08 -26.58
CA SER A 919 -42.97 -5.40 -27.15
C SER A 919 -44.23 -6.26 -27.01
N ALA A 920 -44.16 -7.56 -27.34
CA ALA A 920 -45.27 -8.49 -27.14
C ALA A 920 -45.67 -8.63 -25.66
N LYS A 921 -44.71 -8.56 -24.72
CA LYS A 921 -44.98 -8.58 -23.28
C LYS A 921 -45.68 -7.29 -22.82
N MET A 922 -45.24 -6.12 -23.30
CA MET A 922 -45.89 -4.83 -23.01
C MET A 922 -47.32 -4.75 -23.55
N THR A 923 -47.59 -5.30 -24.74
CA THR A 923 -48.94 -5.32 -25.32
C THR A 923 -49.88 -6.28 -24.57
N ARG A 924 -49.34 -7.38 -24.01
CA ARG A 924 -50.14 -8.38 -23.27
C ARG A 924 -50.49 -7.94 -21.86
N ASP A 925 -49.64 -7.15 -21.21
CA ASP A 925 -49.81 -6.77 -19.81
C ASP A 925 -49.59 -5.26 -19.58
N PRO A 926 -50.59 -4.42 -19.90
CA PRO A 926 -50.46 -2.96 -19.84
C PRO A 926 -50.24 -2.42 -18.42
N GLN A 927 -50.55 -3.20 -17.38
CA GLN A 927 -50.42 -2.79 -15.98
C GLN A 927 -48.98 -2.92 -15.45
N LEU A 928 -48.12 -3.68 -16.13
CA LEU A 928 -46.71 -3.90 -15.78
C LEU A 928 -45.75 -2.97 -16.53
N VAL A 929 -46.26 -2.03 -17.34
CA VAL A 929 -45.44 -1.10 -18.13
C VAL A 929 -44.92 0.02 -17.21
N THR A 930 -43.69 -0.12 -16.74
CA THR A 930 -42.95 0.90 -15.99
C THR A 930 -42.14 1.79 -16.93
N GLU A 931 -41.79 3.00 -16.47
CA GLU A 931 -40.95 3.95 -17.21
C GLU A 931 -39.58 3.35 -17.56
N GLU A 932 -38.99 2.55 -16.65
CA GLU A 932 -37.75 1.80 -16.87
C GLU A 932 -37.84 0.80 -18.03
N LEU A 933 -38.97 0.12 -18.17
CA LEU A 933 -39.17 -0.85 -19.25
C LEU A 933 -39.28 -0.14 -20.61
N ILE A 934 -39.91 1.03 -20.65
CA ILE A 934 -39.98 1.87 -21.85
C ILE A 934 -38.57 2.35 -22.23
N GLN A 935 -37.78 2.83 -21.26
CA GLN A 935 -36.39 3.23 -21.49
C GLN A 935 -35.54 2.07 -22.03
N LYS A 936 -35.70 0.86 -21.47
CA LYS A 936 -34.97 -0.33 -21.93
C LYS A 936 -35.34 -0.75 -23.35
N ARG A 937 -36.62 -0.70 -23.72
CA ARG A 937 -37.08 -0.93 -25.10
C ARG A 937 -36.49 0.11 -26.05
N ASN A 938 -36.55 1.39 -25.68
CA ASN A 938 -36.01 2.47 -26.50
C ASN A 938 -34.49 2.32 -26.70
N ALA A 939 -33.76 1.87 -25.67
CA ALA A 939 -32.34 1.57 -25.79
C ALA A 939 -32.08 0.44 -26.81
N TYR A 940 -32.85 -0.65 -26.79
CA TYR A 940 -32.70 -1.72 -27.80
C TYR A 940 -32.98 -1.23 -29.22
N VAL A 941 -34.02 -0.41 -29.42
CA VAL A 941 -34.33 0.19 -30.72
C VAL A 941 -33.17 1.06 -31.20
N GLU A 942 -32.60 1.87 -30.32
CA GLU A 942 -31.45 2.72 -30.65
C GLU A 942 -30.18 1.90 -30.96
N PHE A 943 -29.92 0.82 -30.22
CA PHE A 943 -28.80 -0.09 -30.52
C PHE A 943 -28.96 -0.80 -31.86
N ILE A 944 -30.18 -1.26 -32.19
CA ILE A 944 -30.46 -1.82 -33.53
C ILE A 944 -30.22 -0.76 -34.60
N ARG A 945 -30.68 0.47 -34.40
CA ARG A 945 -30.47 1.59 -35.33
C ARG A 945 -28.98 1.86 -35.56
N LEU A 946 -28.17 1.91 -34.50
CA LEU A 946 -26.72 2.10 -34.61
C LEU A 946 -26.05 0.95 -35.37
N LEU A 947 -26.40 -0.31 -35.08
CA LEU A 947 -25.86 -1.48 -35.79
C LEU A 947 -26.30 -1.56 -37.26
N LEU A 948 -27.53 -1.13 -37.58
CA LEU A 948 -27.97 -0.97 -38.96
C LEU A 948 -27.17 0.12 -39.68
N GLY A 949 -26.87 1.23 -39.00
CA GLY A 949 -25.97 2.27 -39.52
C GLY A 949 -24.57 1.73 -39.82
N VAL A 950 -23.98 0.98 -38.90
CA VAL A 950 -22.68 0.28 -39.06
C VAL A 950 -22.73 -0.66 -40.28
N THR A 951 -23.77 -1.48 -40.40
CA THR A 951 -23.93 -2.43 -41.51
C THR A 951 -24.11 -1.71 -42.85
N SER A 952 -24.91 -0.64 -42.87
CA SER A 952 -25.14 0.20 -44.05
C SER A 952 -23.85 0.87 -44.53
N SER A 953 -22.99 1.30 -43.60
CA SER A 953 -21.67 1.85 -43.92
C SER A 953 -20.77 0.86 -44.64
N CYS A 954 -20.74 -0.40 -44.18
CA CYS A 954 -19.96 -1.47 -44.83
C CYS A 954 -20.49 -1.88 -46.22
N LEU A 955 -21.74 -1.52 -46.55
CA LEU A 955 -22.44 -1.89 -47.79
C LEU A 955 -22.69 -0.69 -48.72
N LYS A 956 -22.02 0.45 -48.51
CA LYS A 956 -22.01 1.58 -49.46
C LYS A 956 -21.50 1.14 -50.83
N SER A 957 -21.85 1.86 -51.90
CA SER A 957 -21.59 1.46 -53.30
C SER A 957 -20.12 1.12 -53.61
N ASN A 958 -19.17 1.77 -52.95
CA ASN A 958 -17.73 1.54 -53.06
C ASN A 958 -17.24 0.29 -52.30
N LEU A 959 -17.84 -0.02 -51.14
CA LEU A 959 -17.45 -1.13 -50.26
C LEU A 959 -18.27 -2.40 -50.47
N LEU A 960 -19.48 -2.28 -51.04
CA LEU A 960 -20.39 -3.39 -51.32
C LEU A 960 -19.70 -4.57 -52.02
N PRO A 961 -18.99 -4.39 -53.15
CA PRO A 961 -18.33 -5.52 -53.81
C PRO A 961 -17.07 -6.03 -53.08
N ARG A 962 -16.59 -5.33 -52.04
CA ARG A 962 -15.41 -5.72 -51.23
C ARG A 962 -15.77 -6.50 -49.97
N ASN A 963 -17.07 -6.69 -49.68
CA ASN A 963 -17.55 -7.37 -48.46
C ASN A 963 -18.51 -8.54 -48.75
N PRO A 964 -18.07 -9.58 -49.51
CA PRO A 964 -18.93 -10.71 -49.86
C PRO A 964 -19.43 -11.50 -48.65
N GLN A 965 -18.62 -11.60 -47.60
CA GLN A 965 -18.97 -12.34 -46.37
C GLN A 965 -20.09 -11.66 -45.56
N LEU A 966 -20.10 -10.32 -45.54
CA LEU A 966 -21.17 -9.55 -44.91
C LEU A 966 -22.47 -9.66 -45.71
N ILE A 967 -22.38 -9.56 -47.05
CA ILE A 967 -23.54 -9.78 -47.94
C ILE A 967 -24.15 -11.15 -47.67
N TYR A 968 -23.32 -12.20 -47.62
CA TYR A 968 -23.77 -13.55 -47.32
C TYR A 968 -24.48 -13.62 -45.95
N SER A 969 -23.90 -13.02 -44.90
CA SER A 969 -24.48 -13.03 -43.55
C SER A 969 -25.82 -12.29 -43.47
N VAL A 970 -25.98 -11.19 -44.21
CA VAL A 970 -27.25 -10.44 -44.32
C VAL A 970 -28.31 -11.27 -45.07
N ILE A 971 -27.94 -11.93 -46.17
CA ILE A 971 -28.84 -12.82 -46.93
C ILE A 971 -29.26 -14.03 -46.08
N TYR A 972 -28.33 -14.62 -45.35
CA TYR A 972 -28.60 -15.75 -44.45
C TYR A 972 -29.61 -15.40 -43.35
N ARG A 973 -29.78 -14.12 -43.04
CA ARG A 973 -30.78 -13.59 -42.09
C ARG A 973 -31.81 -12.67 -42.75
N ALA A 974 -32.12 -12.89 -44.03
CA ALA A 974 -33.04 -12.06 -44.80
C ALA A 974 -34.40 -11.84 -44.10
N ASP A 975 -34.95 -12.86 -43.42
CA ASP A 975 -36.22 -12.76 -42.68
C ASP A 975 -36.19 -11.71 -41.56
N THR A 976 -35.07 -11.64 -40.84
CA THR A 976 -34.88 -10.67 -39.75
C THR A 976 -34.87 -9.25 -40.32
N PHE A 977 -34.13 -9.05 -41.42
CA PHE A 977 -34.07 -7.77 -42.10
C PHE A 977 -35.44 -7.42 -42.72
N ALA A 978 -36.15 -8.34 -43.36
CA ALA A 978 -37.50 -8.09 -43.89
C ALA A 978 -38.49 -7.63 -42.79
N ALA A 979 -38.41 -8.24 -41.60
CA ALA A 979 -39.20 -7.80 -40.43
C ALA A 979 -38.82 -6.40 -39.96
N LEU A 980 -37.52 -6.08 -39.90
CA LEU A 980 -37.03 -4.74 -39.53
C LEU A 980 -37.42 -3.67 -40.56
N GLN A 981 -37.49 -4.00 -41.85
CA GLN A 981 -37.90 -3.08 -42.90
C GLN A 981 -39.35 -2.61 -42.74
N GLN A 982 -40.22 -3.46 -42.19
CA GLN A 982 -41.64 -3.16 -41.96
C GLN A 982 -41.90 -2.48 -40.61
N HIS A 983 -40.87 -2.37 -39.75
CA HIS A 983 -41.02 -1.86 -38.39
C HIS A 983 -41.09 -0.32 -38.36
N PRO A 984 -42.07 0.28 -37.66
CA PRO A 984 -42.36 1.72 -37.73
C PRO A 984 -41.17 2.63 -37.37
N ASP A 985 -40.30 2.20 -36.44
CA ASP A 985 -39.14 2.98 -36.00
C ASP A 985 -37.95 2.98 -36.99
N PHE A 986 -37.95 2.08 -37.99
CA PHE A 986 -36.85 1.89 -38.95
C PHE A 986 -37.23 2.24 -40.41
N VAL A 987 -38.52 2.34 -40.73
CA VAL A 987 -39.04 2.65 -42.09
C VAL A 987 -38.55 4.01 -42.62
N SER A 988 -38.32 4.99 -41.74
CA SER A 988 -37.99 6.38 -42.12
C SER A 988 -36.49 6.65 -42.32
N GLN A 989 -35.61 5.66 -42.14
CA GLN A 989 -34.15 5.87 -42.15
C GLN A 989 -33.47 5.57 -43.49
N ASN A 990 -32.40 6.32 -43.80
CA ASN A 990 -31.54 6.19 -45.00
C ASN A 990 -30.67 4.90 -45.03
N ASN A 991 -31.24 3.73 -44.76
CA ASN A 991 -30.55 2.43 -44.84
C ASN A 991 -30.73 1.74 -46.21
N SER A 992 -30.95 2.53 -47.26
CA SER A 992 -31.22 2.01 -48.62
C SER A 992 -30.12 1.07 -49.13
N SER A 993 -28.87 1.24 -48.70
CA SER A 993 -27.76 0.36 -49.05
C SER A 993 -28.00 -1.10 -48.69
N ILE A 994 -28.50 -1.39 -47.48
CA ILE A 994 -28.75 -2.76 -47.01
C ILE A 994 -29.86 -3.40 -47.84
N TRP A 995 -30.98 -2.70 -47.99
CA TRP A 995 -32.17 -3.21 -48.70
C TRP A 995 -31.90 -3.38 -50.20
N ASN A 996 -31.16 -2.46 -50.81
CA ASN A 996 -30.75 -2.53 -52.21
C ASN A 996 -29.78 -3.69 -52.43
N ALA A 997 -28.82 -3.89 -51.52
CA ALA A 997 -27.91 -5.04 -51.56
C ALA A 997 -28.68 -6.35 -51.43
N LEU A 998 -29.58 -6.46 -50.45
CA LEU A 998 -30.41 -7.66 -50.23
C LEU A 998 -31.22 -8.01 -51.47
N THR A 999 -31.99 -7.05 -52.00
CA THR A 999 -32.82 -7.23 -53.21
C THR A 999 -31.98 -7.65 -54.41
N LYS A 1000 -30.84 -6.98 -54.63
CA LYS A 1000 -29.97 -7.25 -55.77
C LYS A 1000 -29.38 -8.64 -55.72
N PHE A 1001 -28.78 -9.04 -54.59
CA PHE A 1001 -28.10 -10.32 -54.49
C PHE A 1001 -29.08 -11.50 -54.35
N GLN A 1002 -30.28 -11.30 -53.79
CA GLN A 1002 -31.35 -12.29 -53.86
C GLN A 1002 -31.78 -12.56 -55.31
N ALA A 1003 -31.99 -11.52 -56.12
CA ALA A 1003 -32.31 -11.67 -57.54
C ALA A 1003 -31.18 -12.36 -58.33
N VAL A 1004 -29.91 -12.14 -57.96
CA VAL A 1004 -28.75 -12.81 -58.59
C VAL A 1004 -28.71 -14.29 -58.26
N ILE A 1005 -29.05 -14.67 -57.02
CA ILE A 1005 -29.16 -16.07 -56.62
C ILE A 1005 -30.32 -16.70 -57.38
N GLU A 1006 -31.53 -16.14 -57.29
CA GLU A 1006 -32.74 -16.63 -57.98
C GLU A 1006 -32.57 -16.77 -59.50
N ALA A 1007 -31.83 -15.87 -60.15
CA ALA A 1007 -31.57 -15.94 -61.59
C ALA A 1007 -30.58 -17.05 -61.99
N LYS A 1008 -29.72 -17.50 -61.07
CA LYS A 1008 -28.65 -18.48 -61.33
C LYS A 1008 -28.94 -19.86 -60.72
N THR A 1009 -30.05 -20.02 -60.01
CA THR A 1009 -30.42 -21.24 -59.29
C THR A 1009 -31.82 -21.69 -59.69
N THR A 1010 -32.02 -22.98 -59.92
CA THR A 1010 -33.36 -23.53 -60.17
C THR A 1010 -34.03 -23.94 -58.85
N PRO A 1011 -35.37 -24.01 -58.76
CA PRO A 1011 -36.08 -24.32 -57.50
C PRO A 1011 -35.70 -25.67 -56.86
N ASP A 1012 -35.13 -26.60 -57.63
CA ASP A 1012 -34.73 -27.94 -57.19
C ASP A 1012 -33.24 -28.03 -56.76
N ASP A 1013 -32.46 -26.96 -56.89
CA ASP A 1013 -31.04 -26.96 -56.53
C ASP A 1013 -30.83 -26.86 -55.01
N THR A 1014 -30.17 -27.87 -54.43
CA THR A 1014 -29.67 -27.81 -53.04
C THR A 1014 -28.31 -27.13 -53.01
N LEU A 1015 -28.29 -25.83 -52.69
CA LEU A 1015 -27.06 -25.04 -52.67
C LEU A 1015 -26.35 -25.18 -51.33
N ASP A 1016 -25.11 -25.62 -51.37
CA ASP A 1016 -24.19 -25.56 -50.23
C ASP A 1016 -23.77 -24.11 -49.93
N VAL A 1017 -23.37 -23.84 -48.70
CA VAL A 1017 -22.92 -22.53 -48.20
C VAL A 1017 -21.83 -21.94 -49.10
N GLN A 1018 -20.89 -22.79 -49.54
CA GLN A 1018 -19.79 -22.38 -50.40
C GLN A 1018 -20.27 -21.97 -51.81
N ALA A 1019 -21.27 -22.66 -52.36
CA ALA A 1019 -21.83 -22.36 -53.68
C ALA A 1019 -22.51 -21.00 -53.70
N VAL A 1020 -23.29 -20.66 -52.66
CA VAL A 1020 -23.93 -19.34 -52.52
C VAL A 1020 -22.88 -18.23 -52.40
N LEU A 1021 -21.84 -18.45 -51.59
CA LEU A 1021 -20.75 -17.49 -51.42
C LEU A 1021 -19.97 -17.26 -52.72
N ASP A 1022 -19.75 -18.30 -53.52
CA ASP A 1022 -19.07 -18.21 -54.81
C ASP A 1022 -19.90 -17.45 -55.85
N LEU A 1023 -21.23 -17.61 -55.85
CA LEU A 1023 -22.14 -16.80 -56.66
C LEU A 1023 -22.07 -15.30 -56.28
N ILE A 1024 -22.07 -15.01 -54.98
CA ILE A 1024 -21.94 -13.63 -54.47
C ILE A 1024 -20.59 -13.04 -54.88
N LYS A 1025 -19.49 -13.78 -54.71
CA LYS A 1025 -18.14 -13.36 -55.09
C LYS A 1025 -18.04 -13.09 -56.59
N ALA A 1026 -18.58 -13.98 -57.43
CA ALA A 1026 -18.56 -13.82 -58.88
C ALA A 1026 -19.26 -12.52 -59.32
N GLU A 1027 -20.40 -12.20 -58.71
CA GLU A 1027 -21.11 -10.95 -58.96
C GLU A 1027 -20.35 -9.72 -58.45
N CYS A 1028 -19.74 -9.81 -57.27
CA CYS A 1028 -18.87 -8.75 -56.74
C CYS A 1028 -17.68 -8.44 -57.67
N VAL A 1029 -17.05 -9.47 -58.24
CA VAL A 1029 -15.98 -9.32 -59.22
C VAL A 1029 -16.47 -8.62 -60.49
N SER A 1030 -17.66 -8.98 -60.99
CA SER A 1030 -18.31 -8.30 -62.13
C SER A 1030 -18.55 -6.81 -61.86
N MET A 1031 -18.96 -6.46 -60.63
CA MET A 1031 -19.15 -5.07 -60.19
C MET A 1031 -17.84 -4.28 -60.12
N LEU A 1032 -16.75 -4.89 -59.66
CA LEU A 1032 -15.43 -4.25 -59.65
C LEU A 1032 -14.88 -4.06 -61.08
N ALA A 1033 -15.09 -5.02 -61.97
CA ALA A 1033 -14.67 -4.92 -63.37
C ALA A 1033 -15.42 -3.81 -64.13
N SER A 1034 -16.73 -3.66 -63.88
CA SER A 1034 -17.54 -2.61 -64.51
C SER A 1034 -17.21 -1.21 -64.01
N THR A 1035 -16.87 -1.06 -62.72
CA THR A 1035 -16.42 0.23 -62.14
C THR A 1035 -15.00 0.63 -62.59
N ALA A 1036 -14.09 -0.34 -62.77
CA ALA A 1036 -12.77 -0.10 -63.35
C ALA A 1036 -12.80 0.30 -64.84
N SER A 1037 -13.78 -0.21 -65.61
CA SER A 1037 -13.97 0.14 -67.03
C SER A 1037 -14.57 1.55 -67.21
N ALA A 1038 -15.40 2.01 -66.26
CA ALA A 1038 -16.02 3.34 -66.29
C ALA A 1038 -15.05 4.49 -65.93
N THR A 1039 -14.04 4.23 -65.10
CA THR A 1039 -13.06 5.24 -64.63
C THR A 1039 -12.02 5.65 -65.68
N SER A 1040 -11.91 4.92 -66.80
CA SER A 1040 -11.04 5.30 -67.93
C SER A 1040 -11.58 6.43 -68.82
N ARG A 1041 -12.85 6.87 -68.66
CA ARG A 1041 -13.49 7.83 -69.59
C ARG A 1041 -13.91 9.19 -69.01
N HIS A 1042 -13.75 9.45 -67.71
CA HIS A 1042 -14.07 10.77 -67.12
C HIS A 1042 -12.99 11.31 -66.16
N THR A 1043 -12.19 12.23 -66.72
CA THR A 1043 -11.67 13.50 -66.19
C THR A 1043 -11.39 13.71 -64.70
N ARG A 1044 -10.17 14.25 -64.45
CA ARG A 1044 -9.90 15.43 -63.61
C ARG A 1044 -11.16 16.28 -63.36
N GLY A 1045 -11.73 16.15 -62.18
CA GLY A 1045 -12.81 16.99 -61.67
C GLY A 1045 -12.90 16.74 -60.17
N ASN A 1046 -12.78 17.80 -59.39
CA ASN A 1046 -12.83 17.80 -57.93
C ASN A 1046 -14.12 17.12 -57.43
N ASN A 1047 -14.10 15.81 -57.23
CA ASN A 1047 -14.89 15.19 -56.19
C ASN A 1047 -14.06 15.35 -54.91
N VAL A 1048 -14.32 16.44 -54.20
CA VAL A 1048 -14.19 16.42 -52.74
C VAL A 1048 -15.16 15.34 -52.31
N GLU A 1049 -14.67 14.09 -52.19
CA GLU A 1049 -15.40 13.05 -51.46
C GLU A 1049 -15.77 13.71 -50.14
N ALA A 1050 -17.06 13.90 -49.91
CA ALA A 1050 -17.56 14.47 -48.68
C ALA A 1050 -16.85 13.74 -47.54
N GLU A 1051 -16.00 14.44 -46.79
CA GLU A 1051 -15.25 13.87 -45.68
C GLU A 1051 -16.26 13.17 -44.78
N ASP A 1052 -16.31 11.84 -44.86
CA ASP A 1052 -17.25 11.02 -44.09
C ASP A 1052 -16.87 11.22 -42.61
N ALA A 1053 -17.63 12.08 -41.93
CA ALA A 1053 -17.34 12.54 -40.58
C ALA A 1053 -16.99 11.36 -39.66
N SER A 1054 -15.79 11.38 -39.10
CA SER A 1054 -15.33 10.40 -38.11
C SER A 1054 -15.84 10.77 -36.73
N TYR A 1055 -16.25 9.78 -35.94
CA TYR A 1055 -16.45 10.01 -34.52
C TYR A 1055 -15.08 10.20 -33.85
N ARG A 1056 -14.95 11.28 -33.08
CA ARG A 1056 -13.75 11.62 -32.32
C ARG A 1056 -14.10 11.64 -30.84
N TYR A 1057 -13.13 11.27 -30.02
CA TYR A 1057 -13.26 11.47 -28.58
C TYR A 1057 -13.09 12.96 -28.27
N GLU A 1058 -14.02 13.52 -27.51
CA GLU A 1058 -13.92 14.86 -26.94
C GLU A 1058 -13.84 14.71 -25.42
N GLU A 1059 -12.77 15.26 -24.84
CA GLU A 1059 -12.58 15.26 -23.39
C GLU A 1059 -13.55 16.27 -22.74
N GLU A 1060 -14.09 15.93 -21.56
CA GLU A 1060 -14.96 16.83 -20.82
C GLU A 1060 -14.21 18.11 -20.38
N MET A 1061 -14.95 19.18 -20.05
CA MET A 1061 -14.38 20.49 -19.70
C MET A 1061 -13.44 20.45 -18.48
N ASP A 1062 -13.74 19.62 -17.47
CA ASP A 1062 -12.97 19.52 -16.22
C ASP A 1062 -12.51 18.06 -15.95
N PRO A 1063 -11.60 17.49 -16.75
CA PRO A 1063 -11.24 16.07 -16.68
C PRO A 1063 -10.54 15.71 -15.37
N GLU A 1064 -9.94 16.69 -14.70
CA GLU A 1064 -9.28 16.54 -13.40
C GLU A 1064 -10.22 16.06 -12.29
N GLN A 1065 -11.54 16.33 -12.39
CA GLN A 1065 -12.52 15.84 -11.42
C GLN A 1065 -12.62 14.31 -11.39
N PHE A 1066 -12.35 13.65 -12.53
CA PHE A 1066 -12.29 12.20 -12.64
C PHE A 1066 -10.87 11.69 -12.38
N PHE A 1067 -9.86 12.24 -13.06
CA PHE A 1067 -8.50 11.71 -13.04
C PHE A 1067 -7.79 11.88 -11.70
N ILE A 1068 -7.95 13.03 -11.01
CA ILE A 1068 -7.23 13.28 -9.76
C ILE A 1068 -7.65 12.27 -8.68
N PRO A 1069 -8.95 12.12 -8.34
CA PRO A 1069 -9.37 11.05 -7.45
C PRO A 1069 -8.89 9.71 -7.97
N TYR A 1070 -9.18 9.35 -9.21
CA TYR A 1070 -8.85 8.02 -9.69
C TYR A 1070 -7.35 7.66 -9.58
N ILE A 1071 -6.44 8.58 -9.85
CA ILE A 1071 -4.99 8.37 -9.66
C ILE A 1071 -4.63 8.21 -8.18
N TRP A 1072 -5.19 9.01 -7.28
CA TRP A 1072 -4.93 8.87 -5.84
C TRP A 1072 -5.50 7.56 -5.27
N ARG A 1073 -6.55 6.99 -5.88
CA ARG A 1073 -7.05 5.65 -5.55
C ARG A 1073 -6.01 4.61 -5.93
N LEU A 1074 -5.45 4.71 -7.13
CA LEU A 1074 -4.38 3.83 -7.59
C LEU A 1074 -3.14 3.94 -6.72
N ILE A 1075 -2.77 5.15 -6.29
CA ILE A 1075 -1.66 5.34 -5.34
C ILE A 1075 -1.99 4.58 -4.05
N TYR A 1076 -3.15 4.82 -3.43
CA TYR A 1076 -3.56 4.14 -2.21
C TYR A 1076 -3.55 2.60 -2.32
N GLU A 1077 -4.08 2.05 -3.42
CA GLU A 1077 -4.13 0.59 -3.67
C GLU A 1077 -2.74 0.00 -3.98
N GLN A 1078 -1.86 0.76 -4.66
CA GLN A 1078 -0.53 0.30 -5.07
C GLN A 1078 0.59 0.61 -4.06
N THR A 1079 0.31 1.42 -3.03
CA THR A 1079 1.24 1.78 -1.94
C THR A 1079 0.67 1.45 -0.55
N PRO A 1080 0.31 0.20 -0.23
CA PRO A 1080 -0.12 -0.21 1.13
C PRO A 1080 0.95 0.02 2.20
N GLU A 1081 2.24 0.19 1.83
CA GLU A 1081 3.28 0.64 2.77
C GLU A 1081 3.05 2.07 3.28
N PHE A 1082 2.21 2.85 2.59
CA PHE A 1082 1.73 4.11 3.11
C PHE A 1082 0.54 3.82 4.03
N CYS A 1083 0.81 3.76 5.34
CA CYS A 1083 -0.17 3.54 6.41
C CYS A 1083 -1.11 4.75 6.62
N TRP A 1084 -1.75 5.21 5.54
CA TRP A 1084 -2.72 6.30 5.57
C TRP A 1084 -3.97 5.91 6.34
N LYS A 1085 -4.53 6.86 7.08
CA LYS A 1085 -5.86 6.73 7.70
C LYS A 1085 -6.98 6.89 6.66
N SER A 1086 -7.61 5.77 6.30
CA SER A 1086 -8.67 5.72 5.28
C SER A 1086 -9.89 6.58 5.59
N ASP A 1087 -10.17 6.84 6.88
CA ASP A 1087 -11.26 7.68 7.37
C ASP A 1087 -11.04 9.18 7.13
N LYS A 1088 -9.82 9.59 6.80
CA LYS A 1088 -9.45 11.00 6.61
C LYS A 1088 -9.26 11.41 5.14
N ILE A 1089 -9.17 10.45 4.23
CA ILE A 1089 -9.01 10.73 2.79
C ILE A 1089 -10.35 11.22 2.24
N THR A 1090 -10.38 12.40 1.61
CA THR A 1090 -11.64 13.00 1.13
C THR A 1090 -11.92 12.73 -0.35
N LEU A 1091 -10.93 12.23 -1.11
CA LEU A 1091 -11.06 12.00 -2.56
C LEU A 1091 -11.88 10.75 -2.89
N PHE A 1092 -12.02 9.79 -1.97
CA PHE A 1092 -12.81 8.58 -2.14
C PHE A 1092 -13.85 8.50 -1.03
N THR A 1093 -15.13 8.46 -1.37
CA THR A 1093 -16.13 7.93 -0.44
C THR A 1093 -15.76 6.46 -0.23
N PRO A 1094 -15.38 6.00 0.98
CA PRO A 1094 -15.05 4.60 1.17
C PRO A 1094 -16.27 3.77 0.80
N SER A 1095 -16.18 2.96 -0.25
CA SER A 1095 -17.22 2.01 -0.61
C SER A 1095 -17.45 1.15 0.62
N ARG A 1096 -18.57 1.36 1.31
CA ARG A 1096 -19.03 0.41 2.32
C ARG A 1096 -19.10 -0.94 1.63
N ASN A 1097 -18.28 -1.87 2.09
CA ASN A 1097 -18.32 -3.27 1.68
C ASN A 1097 -19.78 -3.72 1.58
N VAL A 1098 -20.21 -4.02 0.36
CA VAL A 1098 -21.26 -4.98 0.09
C VAL A 1098 -20.66 -6.34 0.44
N ILE A 1099 -20.61 -6.65 1.73
CA ILE A 1099 -20.57 -8.00 2.26
C ILE A 1099 -21.78 -8.10 3.20
N SER A 1100 -22.94 -8.07 2.59
CA SER A 1100 -24.20 -8.58 3.13
C SER A 1100 -25.23 -8.61 2.00
N GLU A 1101 -25.13 -9.63 1.15
CA GLU A 1101 -26.26 -10.47 0.69
C GLU A 1101 -25.72 -11.73 0.02
#